data_AF-A0A933IWA0-F1
#
_entry.id   AF-A0A933IWA0-F1
#
_cell.length_a   1.000
_cell.length_b   1.000
_cell.length_c   1.000
_cell.angle_alpha   90.00
_cell.angle_beta   90.00
_cell.angle_gamma   90.00
#
_symmetry.space_group_name_H-M   'P 1'
#
loop_
_entity.id
_entity.type
_entity.pdbx_description
1 polymer ?
#
loop_
_entity_poly.entity_id
_entity_poly.type
_entity_poly.pdbx_seq_one_letter_code
_entity_poly.pdbx_strand_id
1 'polypeptide(L)'
;MSTVPLRGWPYGGRRSPKHILARLGVDPSSPEKRASTFPFSPEDATCGVENEMQTVVIGSRDCVDLPRIIEESNYFQNIIKRHQRGELPRKVISDLERWLSENPANVWESSWVRFRQRCLSEPASKVLDEDLRCDKRDPESGLRADVGRFLFFSHGEAHLRVPVSYLLKLALADVVGIQHDAPPLIRSIATRLLNHFQSDNTSPETHSFHVIPLSVGEGMGAAVAAESALRFLLIQLLVQYAGRRFGLLATGQKVLVYFSPHPPIRQKALNDIITDSFYRELFMNPCLSGWDRGEDKHRYMHLCHQVMSRAQLNALGRLKEAGIINTNLVVLPTSSNSSLLNNGAHISLGSRMLTRALSDDSSGFLPAHEKYFGDLVIKFVEHFLPLFVGAYSAAPYRLDFGDFHPERVLSFLPYQLDYTHLRMIWRRWKKKAHIKVRPFGVRLTPFGPPWVDGLLSRFLSLKGDFVPDFRLLDYLVGVMSTDRSPALDGRLGNEERLKRDLVDLGVFDSQMPVYLPYRLREFLKKGFSGFEGRIYSQFAGFRRDLAPAVDLQNLLTCLAFQLIGAGRLNHHQIPDSPEVESERRQVFFAAAIGLPTFYVRVDTENLILRSLLKRVPGVRPSRRYPGFLRVQLEEYRRTLVQWLVGEAAGLIESSGLGATFEDLRLRLELPGEYSACGRLADGSMGTFKARNPIEINAVEFNRETERYYRQGLRLQHMEEALSFLEQALAAAASDEGFKESGLREALSRVLGGRSSLNFLRSVSKEVLSETVSDEELIRLINLLLIIIQQASLKASQSAIPPEGRGDRPYEDAHAPIHRQAHR
;
A
#
# COMPACT_ATOMS: atom_id res chain seq x y z
N MET A 1 40.17 -14.56 27.98
CA MET A 1 39.68 -13.46 27.13
C MET A 1 38.62 -12.69 27.90
N SER A 2 38.95 -11.46 28.30
CA SER A 2 38.12 -10.59 29.14
C SER A 2 36.84 -10.19 28.41
N THR A 3 35.71 -10.46 29.05
CA THR A 3 34.36 -10.18 28.56
C THR A 3 34.05 -8.70 28.68
N VAL A 4 34.03 -7.98 27.55
CA VAL A 4 33.48 -6.63 27.47
C VAL A 4 31.95 -6.75 27.50
N PRO A 5 31.24 -6.09 28.44
CA PRO A 5 29.80 -5.96 28.36
C PRO A 5 29.45 -5.27 27.04
N LEU A 6 28.64 -5.92 26.21
CA LEU A 6 28.18 -5.32 24.96
C LEU A 6 27.24 -4.17 25.32
N ARG A 7 27.77 -2.93 25.37
CA ARG A 7 26.95 -1.73 25.57
C ARG A 7 25.80 -1.75 24.56
N GLY A 8 24.57 -1.76 25.06
CA GLY A 8 23.36 -1.77 24.24
C GLY A 8 22.71 -3.13 23.96
N TRP A 9 23.26 -4.26 24.45
CA TRP A 9 22.58 -5.55 24.39
C TRP A 9 21.66 -5.74 25.61
N PRO A 10 20.33 -5.62 25.48
CA PRO A 10 19.45 -5.51 26.66
C PRO A 10 19.14 -6.86 27.31
N TYR A 11 19.42 -7.99 26.66
CA TYR A 11 18.94 -9.31 27.08
C TYR A 11 19.87 -10.08 28.01
N GLY A 12 21.03 -9.53 28.36
CA GLY A 12 22.05 -10.26 29.13
C GLY A 12 22.63 -11.46 28.35
N GLY A 13 23.92 -11.71 28.49
CA GLY A 13 24.58 -12.82 27.80
C GLY A 13 25.99 -12.50 27.32
N ARG A 14 26.79 -13.55 27.10
CA ARG A 14 28.20 -13.44 26.64
C ARG A 14 28.36 -13.38 25.11
N ARG A 15 27.26 -13.49 24.35
CA ARG A 15 27.28 -13.67 22.88
C ARG A 15 26.90 -12.36 22.19
N SER A 16 27.79 -11.88 21.32
CA SER A 16 27.56 -10.67 20.54
C SER A 16 26.62 -10.89 19.35
N PRO A 17 25.98 -9.83 18.82
CA PRO A 17 25.32 -9.83 17.51
C PRO A 17 26.08 -10.62 16.43
N LYS A 18 27.38 -10.36 16.33
CA LYS A 18 28.29 -11.06 15.42
C LYS A 18 28.35 -12.57 15.68
N HIS A 19 28.43 -12.99 16.94
CA HIS A 19 28.46 -14.40 17.30
C HIS A 19 27.13 -15.10 17.00
N ILE A 20 26.00 -14.42 17.20
CA ILE A 20 24.67 -14.96 16.87
C ILE A 20 24.55 -15.19 15.37
N LEU A 21 24.91 -14.19 14.56
CA LEU A 21 24.89 -14.31 13.10
C LEU A 21 25.88 -15.40 12.60
N ALA A 22 27.08 -15.48 13.16
CA ALA A 22 28.03 -16.53 12.81
C ALA A 22 27.49 -17.96 13.09
N ARG A 23 26.70 -18.14 14.16
CA ARG A 23 26.04 -19.43 14.45
C ARG A 23 24.94 -19.78 13.44
N LEU A 24 24.37 -18.78 12.75
CA LEU A 24 23.44 -19.01 11.65
C LEU A 24 24.13 -19.38 10.33
N GLY A 25 25.46 -19.50 10.32
CA GLY A 25 26.23 -19.80 9.11
C GLY A 25 26.67 -18.56 8.33
N VAL A 26 26.50 -17.35 8.88
CA VAL A 26 26.99 -16.12 8.26
C VAL A 26 28.52 -16.11 8.28
N ASP A 27 29.14 -16.11 7.09
CA ASP A 27 30.59 -16.07 6.92
C ASP A 27 31.04 -14.71 6.36
N PRO A 28 31.67 -13.85 7.18
CA PRO A 28 32.15 -12.55 6.73
C PRO A 28 33.50 -12.61 5.99
N SER A 29 34.12 -13.78 5.82
CA SER A 29 35.54 -13.91 5.43
C SER A 29 35.88 -13.30 4.07
N SER A 30 34.94 -13.26 3.13
CA SER A 30 35.12 -12.61 1.82
C SER A 30 33.88 -11.81 1.41
N PRO A 31 33.99 -10.79 0.54
CA PRO A 31 32.84 -10.06 0.01
C PRO A 31 31.79 -10.96 -0.66
N GLU A 32 32.22 -12.00 -1.35
CA GLU A 32 31.35 -12.95 -2.07
C GLU A 32 30.57 -13.82 -1.08
N LYS A 33 31.25 -14.34 -0.04
CA LYS A 33 30.59 -15.10 1.02
C LYS A 33 29.67 -14.24 1.88
N ARG A 34 30.02 -12.97 2.09
CA ARG A 34 29.11 -11.99 2.70
C ARG A 34 27.83 -11.90 1.87
N ALA A 35 27.97 -11.71 0.57
CA ALA A 35 26.83 -11.57 -0.31
C ALA A 35 25.94 -12.81 -0.42
N SER A 36 26.42 -14.01 -0.06
CA SER A 36 25.64 -15.26 -0.17
C SER A 36 25.20 -15.89 1.16
N THR A 37 25.71 -15.41 2.31
CA THR A 37 25.43 -16.03 3.62
C THR A 37 24.70 -15.12 4.61
N PHE A 38 24.48 -13.84 4.28
CA PHE A 38 23.69 -12.94 5.13
C PHE A 38 22.17 -13.14 4.97
N PRO A 39 21.37 -12.88 6.01
CA PRO A 39 19.92 -12.76 5.85
C PRO A 39 19.57 -11.76 4.76
N PHE A 40 18.59 -12.10 3.94
CA PHE A 40 18.10 -11.33 2.80
C PHE A 40 19.09 -11.21 1.62
N SER A 41 20.14 -12.03 1.59
CA SER A 41 20.96 -12.23 0.39
C SER A 41 20.11 -12.77 -0.77
N PRO A 42 20.61 -12.70 -2.02
CA PRO A 42 20.09 -13.54 -3.09
C PRO A 42 19.98 -15.00 -2.61
N GLU A 43 18.92 -15.70 -2.99
CA GLU A 43 18.54 -17.06 -2.57
C GLU A 43 17.93 -17.21 -1.17
N ASP A 44 18.29 -16.35 -0.21
CA ASP A 44 17.66 -16.34 1.11
C ASP A 44 16.34 -15.55 1.13
N ALA A 45 16.34 -14.42 0.44
CA ALA A 45 15.22 -13.50 0.42
C ALA A 45 14.03 -14.06 -0.36
N THR A 46 12.83 -13.84 0.19
CA THR A 46 11.57 -14.04 -0.49
C THR A 46 10.74 -12.76 -0.46
N CYS A 47 9.83 -12.58 -1.40
CA CYS A 47 9.00 -11.38 -1.49
C CYS A 47 7.53 -11.73 -1.73
N GLY A 48 6.64 -10.93 -1.16
CA GLY A 48 5.22 -10.88 -1.47
C GLY A 48 4.74 -9.43 -1.51
N VAL A 49 3.76 -9.15 -2.37
CA VAL A 49 3.19 -7.81 -2.54
C VAL A 49 1.71 -7.84 -2.18
N GLU A 50 1.30 -6.90 -1.36
CA GLU A 50 -0.10 -6.58 -1.07
C GLU A 50 -0.47 -5.31 -1.84
N ASN A 51 -1.63 -5.33 -2.48
CA ASN A 51 -2.15 -4.14 -3.16
C ASN A 51 -3.59 -3.89 -2.73
N GLU A 52 -3.84 -2.63 -2.40
CA GLU A 52 -5.19 -2.08 -2.40
C GLU A 52 -5.46 -1.37 -3.73
N MET A 53 -6.65 -1.64 -4.29
CA MET A 53 -7.11 -1.03 -5.54
C MET A 53 -8.34 -0.17 -5.27
N GLN A 54 -8.62 0.76 -6.18
CA GLN A 54 -9.86 1.50 -6.20
C GLN A 54 -10.86 0.85 -7.15
N THR A 55 -12.15 0.96 -6.81
CA THR A 55 -13.24 0.49 -7.66
C THR A 55 -14.26 1.56 -7.93
N VAL A 56 -14.87 1.48 -9.11
CA VAL A 56 -16.04 2.28 -9.48
C VAL A 56 -17.06 1.42 -10.19
N VAL A 57 -18.33 1.80 -10.05
CA VAL A 57 -19.43 1.29 -10.89
C VAL A 57 -19.93 2.44 -11.74
N ILE A 58 -19.90 2.25 -13.05
CA ILE A 58 -20.39 3.22 -14.04
C ILE A 58 -21.81 2.80 -14.43
N GLY A 59 -22.75 3.74 -14.35
CA GLY A 59 -24.14 3.50 -14.70
C GLY A 59 -25.06 4.66 -14.28
N SER A 60 -26.29 4.65 -14.78
CA SER A 60 -27.28 5.64 -14.36
C SER A 60 -27.60 5.52 -12.87
N ARG A 61 -28.08 6.62 -12.28
CA ARG A 61 -28.50 6.69 -10.87
C ARG A 61 -29.46 5.56 -10.48
N ASP A 62 -30.37 5.18 -11.38
CA ASP A 62 -31.41 4.17 -11.11
C ASP A 62 -30.90 2.72 -11.17
N CYS A 63 -29.77 2.50 -11.82
CA CYS A 63 -29.16 1.18 -12.01
C CYS A 63 -28.08 0.85 -10.99
N VAL A 64 -27.41 1.88 -10.44
CA VAL A 64 -26.25 1.71 -9.57
C VAL A 64 -26.65 1.72 -8.10
N ASP A 65 -25.95 0.94 -7.28
CA ASP A 65 -26.31 0.70 -5.90
C ASP A 65 -26.15 1.92 -4.98
N LEU A 66 -24.98 2.57 -4.99
CA LEU A 66 -24.66 3.69 -4.08
C LEU A 66 -25.72 4.81 -4.07
N PRO A 67 -26.13 5.40 -5.21
CA PRO A 67 -27.15 6.44 -5.20
C PRO A 67 -28.49 5.94 -4.63
N ARG A 68 -28.90 4.73 -4.98
CA ARG A 68 -30.15 4.13 -4.49
C ARG A 68 -30.14 3.93 -2.98
N ILE A 69 -29.05 3.38 -2.45
CA ILE A 69 -28.89 3.20 -1.01
C ILE A 69 -28.94 4.55 -0.26
N ILE A 70 -28.35 5.61 -0.83
CA ILE A 70 -28.45 6.95 -0.24
C ILE A 70 -29.91 7.41 -0.20
N GLU A 71 -30.64 7.31 -1.31
CA GLU A 71 -32.03 7.78 -1.42
C GLU A 71 -33.02 6.97 -0.56
N GLU A 72 -32.83 5.66 -0.53
CA GLU A 72 -33.64 4.70 0.22
C GLU A 72 -33.30 4.72 1.74
N SER A 73 -32.20 5.37 2.15
CA SER A 73 -31.74 5.35 3.54
C SER A 73 -32.64 6.12 4.51
N ASN A 74 -32.78 5.58 5.73
CA ASN A 74 -33.37 6.30 6.85
C ASN A 74 -32.64 7.63 7.14
N TYR A 75 -31.34 7.69 6.90
CA TYR A 75 -30.54 8.90 7.05
C TYR A 75 -31.08 10.04 6.18
N PHE A 76 -31.25 9.79 4.88
CA PHE A 76 -31.76 10.77 3.93
C PHE A 76 -33.20 11.20 4.26
N GLN A 77 -34.06 10.22 4.53
CA GLN A 77 -35.46 10.48 4.92
C GLN A 77 -35.56 11.32 6.20
N ASN A 78 -34.69 11.09 7.17
CA ASN A 78 -34.65 11.86 8.42
C ASN A 78 -34.16 13.30 8.20
N ILE A 79 -33.15 13.52 7.37
CA ILE A 79 -32.69 14.89 7.05
C ILE A 79 -33.80 15.69 6.37
N ILE A 80 -34.54 15.08 5.43
CA ILE A 80 -35.70 15.72 4.78
C ILE A 80 -36.75 16.11 5.80
N LYS A 81 -37.16 15.17 6.68
CA LYS A 81 -38.17 15.43 7.73
C LYS A 81 -37.71 16.52 8.70
N ARG A 82 -36.44 16.52 9.11
CA ARG A 82 -35.88 17.55 10.01
C ARG A 82 -35.84 18.92 9.37
N HIS A 83 -35.53 19.00 8.07
CA HIS A 83 -35.64 20.26 7.34
C HIS A 83 -37.09 20.76 7.24
N GLN A 84 -38.05 19.88 6.97
CA GLN A 84 -39.48 20.23 6.95
C GLN A 84 -39.97 20.77 8.30
N ARG A 85 -39.37 20.34 9.41
CA ARG A 85 -39.61 20.85 10.77
C ARG A 85 -38.85 22.14 11.11
N GLY A 86 -37.98 22.62 10.22
CA GLY A 86 -37.14 23.80 10.44
C GLY A 86 -35.88 23.54 11.28
N GLU A 87 -35.53 22.28 11.58
CA GLU A 87 -34.38 21.92 12.43
C GLU A 87 -33.04 21.90 11.67
N LEU A 88 -33.08 21.85 10.34
CA LEU A 88 -31.88 21.78 9.49
C LEU A 88 -31.93 22.81 8.36
N PRO A 89 -30.80 23.47 8.02
CA PRO A 89 -30.71 24.33 6.85
C PRO A 89 -30.98 23.55 5.55
N ARG A 90 -31.68 24.19 4.60
CA ARG A 90 -31.93 23.61 3.26
C ARG A 90 -30.66 23.18 2.54
N LYS A 91 -29.55 23.88 2.83
CA LYS A 91 -28.23 23.63 2.24
C LYS A 91 -27.78 22.16 2.37
N VAL A 92 -28.03 21.52 3.51
CA VAL A 92 -27.60 20.13 3.77
C VAL A 92 -28.26 19.16 2.77
N ILE A 93 -29.55 19.36 2.48
CA ILE A 93 -30.28 18.56 1.50
C ILE A 93 -29.82 18.90 0.09
N SER A 94 -29.75 20.20 -0.23
CA SER A 94 -29.40 20.63 -1.59
C SER A 94 -27.98 20.23 -1.98
N ASP A 95 -27.03 20.17 -1.04
CA ASP A 95 -25.66 19.75 -1.31
C ASP A 95 -25.60 18.23 -1.61
N LEU A 96 -26.37 17.41 -0.90
CA LEU A 96 -26.46 15.97 -1.16
C LEU A 96 -27.24 15.66 -2.45
N GLU A 97 -28.37 16.33 -2.70
CA GLU A 97 -29.11 16.24 -3.95
C GLU A 97 -28.26 16.67 -5.15
N ARG A 98 -27.48 17.74 -4.99
CA ARG A 98 -26.52 18.21 -5.99
C ARG A 98 -25.43 17.17 -6.23
N TRP A 99 -24.88 16.57 -5.17
CA TRP A 99 -23.89 15.51 -5.33
C TRP A 99 -24.46 14.34 -6.13
N LEU A 100 -25.70 13.93 -5.87
CA LEU A 100 -26.40 12.86 -6.59
C LEU A 100 -26.71 13.22 -8.06
N SER A 101 -26.98 14.49 -8.37
CA SER A 101 -27.36 14.91 -9.73
C SER A 101 -26.19 15.36 -10.61
N GLU A 102 -25.17 16.02 -10.04
CA GLU A 102 -24.02 16.55 -10.77
C GLU A 102 -22.94 15.47 -11.00
N ASN A 103 -23.30 14.37 -11.66
CA ASN A 103 -22.39 13.27 -12.01
C ASN A 103 -22.36 13.00 -13.53
N PRO A 104 -21.80 13.90 -14.36
CA PRO A 104 -21.88 13.78 -15.82
C PRO A 104 -21.18 12.53 -16.38
N ALA A 105 -20.20 11.99 -15.65
CA ALA A 105 -19.49 10.78 -16.04
C ALA A 105 -20.24 9.49 -15.64
N ASN A 106 -21.32 9.59 -14.85
CA ASN A 106 -22.05 8.46 -14.28
C ASN A 106 -21.13 7.47 -13.54
N VAL A 107 -20.07 7.98 -12.90
CA VAL A 107 -19.09 7.19 -12.14
C VAL A 107 -19.49 7.23 -10.67
N TRP A 108 -19.67 6.06 -10.05
CA TRP A 108 -20.00 5.94 -8.63
C TRP A 108 -18.89 5.20 -7.91
N GLU A 109 -18.13 5.94 -7.12
CA GLU A 109 -16.92 5.45 -6.46
C GLU A 109 -17.25 4.52 -5.30
N SER A 110 -16.55 3.38 -5.24
CA SER A 110 -16.74 2.35 -4.20
C SER A 110 -18.17 1.81 -4.09
N SER A 111 -19.01 2.01 -5.12
CA SER A 111 -20.36 1.43 -5.16
C SER A 111 -20.30 -0.09 -5.24
N TRP A 112 -21.29 -0.74 -4.63
CA TRP A 112 -21.51 -2.17 -4.78
C TRP A 112 -22.23 -2.45 -6.09
N VAL A 113 -22.26 -3.73 -6.48
CA VAL A 113 -22.98 -4.20 -7.66
C VAL A 113 -24.21 -5.00 -7.27
N ARG A 114 -25.24 -4.96 -8.13
CA ARG A 114 -26.49 -5.70 -7.96
C ARG A 114 -26.73 -6.64 -9.14
N PHE A 115 -27.03 -7.91 -8.89
CA PHE A 115 -27.37 -8.85 -9.96
C PHE A 115 -28.27 -9.99 -9.46
N ARG A 116 -28.85 -10.77 -10.37
CA ARG A 116 -29.74 -11.88 -10.02
C ARG A 116 -28.95 -13.05 -9.47
N GLN A 117 -29.40 -13.65 -8.37
CA GLN A 117 -28.70 -14.79 -7.76
C GLN A 117 -28.60 -15.99 -8.71
N ARG A 118 -29.60 -16.22 -9.57
CA ARG A 118 -29.62 -17.29 -10.56
C ARG A 118 -28.50 -17.23 -11.61
N CYS A 119 -27.77 -16.11 -11.70
CA CYS A 119 -26.63 -15.98 -12.59
C CYS A 119 -25.38 -16.71 -12.06
N LEU A 120 -25.36 -17.11 -10.79
CA LEU A 120 -24.27 -17.90 -10.23
C LEU A 120 -24.41 -19.37 -10.64
N SER A 121 -23.30 -19.97 -11.05
CA SER A 121 -23.17 -21.43 -11.12
C SER A 121 -23.27 -22.07 -9.74
N GLU A 122 -23.45 -23.40 -9.71
CA GLU A 122 -23.54 -24.16 -8.46
C GLU A 122 -22.28 -23.97 -7.57
N PRO A 123 -21.03 -24.03 -8.08
CA PRO A 123 -19.85 -23.80 -7.24
C PRO A 123 -19.75 -22.38 -6.70
N ALA A 124 -20.10 -21.36 -7.50
CA ALA A 124 -20.13 -19.98 -7.02
C ALA A 124 -21.20 -19.75 -5.96
N SER A 125 -22.35 -20.43 -6.08
CA SER A 125 -23.41 -20.41 -5.06
C SER A 125 -22.95 -21.06 -3.75
N LYS A 126 -22.23 -22.19 -3.80
CA LYS A 126 -21.64 -22.82 -2.60
C LYS A 126 -20.64 -21.90 -1.89
N VAL A 127 -19.78 -21.21 -2.65
CA VAL A 127 -18.84 -20.21 -2.08
C VAL A 127 -19.59 -19.08 -1.38
N LEU A 128 -20.69 -18.60 -1.96
CA LEU A 128 -21.55 -17.59 -1.34
C LEU A 128 -22.16 -18.11 -0.03
N ASP A 129 -22.74 -19.31 -0.04
CA ASP A 129 -23.39 -19.90 1.13
C ASP A 129 -22.40 -20.13 2.27
N GLU A 130 -21.18 -20.59 1.97
CA GLU A 130 -20.08 -20.74 2.93
C GLU A 130 -19.64 -19.40 3.51
N ASP A 131 -19.46 -18.38 2.67
CA ASP A 131 -19.02 -17.06 3.12
C ASP A 131 -20.09 -16.27 3.89
N LEU A 132 -21.37 -16.64 3.78
CA LEU A 132 -22.49 -16.05 4.53
C LEU A 132 -22.68 -16.65 5.93
N ARG A 133 -21.91 -17.68 6.31
CA ARG A 133 -21.93 -18.25 7.67
C ARG A 133 -21.41 -17.25 8.70
N CYS A 134 -21.91 -17.33 9.94
CA CYS A 134 -21.40 -16.46 11.01
C CYS A 134 -19.99 -16.89 11.47
N ASP A 135 -19.70 -18.20 11.49
CA ASP A 135 -18.37 -18.77 11.63
C ASP A 135 -18.15 -19.85 10.56
N LYS A 136 -17.21 -19.63 9.64
CA LYS A 136 -16.94 -20.56 8.53
C LYS A 136 -16.30 -21.88 8.98
N ARG A 137 -15.78 -21.95 10.20
CA ARG A 137 -15.22 -23.17 10.77
C ARG A 137 -16.29 -24.09 11.36
N ASP A 138 -17.48 -23.56 11.61
CA ASP A 138 -18.59 -24.29 12.22
C ASP A 138 -19.77 -24.38 11.23
N PRO A 139 -19.98 -25.55 10.59
CA PRO A 139 -21.11 -25.76 9.70
C PRO A 139 -22.50 -25.57 10.36
N GLU A 140 -22.58 -25.62 11.69
CA GLU A 140 -23.84 -25.44 12.43
C GLU A 140 -24.07 -23.99 12.90
N SER A 141 -23.12 -23.07 12.61
CA SER A 141 -23.16 -21.70 13.11
C SER A 141 -24.34 -20.86 12.61
N GLY A 142 -25.09 -21.36 11.62
CA GLY A 142 -26.10 -20.60 10.90
C GLY A 142 -25.52 -19.43 10.10
N LEU A 143 -26.40 -18.56 9.61
CA LEU A 143 -26.04 -17.38 8.82
C LEU A 143 -25.64 -16.22 9.73
N ARG A 144 -24.81 -15.33 9.19
CA ARG A 144 -24.46 -14.05 9.82
C ARG A 144 -25.65 -13.12 9.99
N ALA A 145 -25.59 -12.23 10.98
CA ALA A 145 -26.71 -11.37 11.34
C ALA A 145 -26.99 -10.27 10.29
N ASP A 146 -25.98 -9.88 9.51
CA ASP A 146 -26.07 -8.86 8.47
C ASP A 146 -26.36 -9.41 7.06
N VAL A 147 -26.84 -10.65 6.93
CA VAL A 147 -27.16 -11.31 5.64
C VAL A 147 -28.07 -10.48 4.73
N GLY A 148 -29.01 -9.73 5.32
CA GLY A 148 -29.94 -8.86 4.59
C GLY A 148 -29.27 -7.69 3.84
N ARG A 149 -27.99 -7.39 4.11
CA ARG A 149 -27.19 -6.41 3.33
C ARG A 149 -26.79 -6.95 1.95
N PHE A 150 -26.80 -8.27 1.78
CA PHE A 150 -26.33 -8.95 0.57
C PHE A 150 -27.48 -9.58 -0.21
N LEU A 151 -28.42 -10.22 0.48
CA LEU A 151 -29.55 -10.90 -0.13
C LEU A 151 -30.79 -10.03 -0.05
N PHE A 152 -31.44 -9.79 -1.18
CA PHE A 152 -32.72 -9.07 -1.22
C PHE A 152 -33.64 -9.61 -2.31
N PHE A 153 -34.94 -9.39 -2.16
CA PHE A 153 -35.94 -9.82 -3.13
C PHE A 153 -36.45 -8.62 -3.92
N SER A 154 -36.48 -8.74 -5.24
CA SER A 154 -36.89 -7.66 -6.14
C SER A 154 -37.61 -8.23 -7.36
N HIS A 155 -38.78 -7.68 -7.68
CA HIS A 155 -39.60 -8.11 -8.83
C HIS A 155 -39.88 -9.63 -8.88
N GLY A 156 -40.12 -10.26 -7.73
CA GLY A 156 -40.39 -11.69 -7.66
C GLY A 156 -39.16 -12.60 -7.75
N GLU A 157 -37.95 -12.03 -7.68
CA GLU A 157 -36.70 -12.77 -7.85
C GLU A 157 -35.63 -12.41 -6.80
N ALA A 158 -34.85 -13.41 -6.39
CA ALA A 158 -33.72 -13.23 -5.47
C ALA A 158 -32.53 -12.55 -6.17
N HIS A 159 -32.01 -11.51 -5.52
CA HIS A 159 -30.90 -10.71 -6.01
C HIS A 159 -29.78 -10.64 -4.96
N LEU A 160 -28.58 -10.42 -5.47
CA LEU A 160 -27.36 -10.20 -4.72
C LEU A 160 -26.93 -8.75 -4.83
N ARG A 161 -26.48 -8.19 -3.71
CA ARG A 161 -25.80 -6.90 -3.59
C ARG A 161 -24.45 -7.16 -2.93
N VAL A 162 -23.35 -7.00 -3.66
CA VAL A 162 -22.01 -7.32 -3.14
C VAL A 162 -20.97 -6.27 -3.52
N PRO A 163 -19.95 -6.04 -2.68
CA PRO A 163 -18.84 -5.18 -3.05
C PRO A 163 -18.04 -5.80 -4.19
N VAL A 164 -17.39 -4.95 -5.00
CA VAL A 164 -16.58 -5.40 -6.15
C VAL A 164 -15.45 -6.33 -5.71
N SER A 165 -14.89 -6.14 -4.51
CA SER A 165 -13.90 -7.04 -3.92
C SER A 165 -14.38 -8.50 -3.84
N TYR A 166 -15.63 -8.70 -3.45
CA TYR A 166 -16.26 -10.02 -3.38
C TYR A 166 -16.74 -10.54 -4.74
N LEU A 167 -17.17 -9.64 -5.63
CA LEU A 167 -17.51 -9.96 -7.02
C LEU A 167 -16.38 -10.71 -7.73
N LEU A 168 -15.12 -10.31 -7.52
CA LEU A 168 -13.95 -10.95 -8.12
C LEU A 168 -13.82 -12.42 -7.68
N LYS A 169 -14.06 -12.70 -6.40
CA LYS A 169 -14.04 -14.07 -5.86
C LYS A 169 -15.15 -14.91 -6.48
N LEU A 170 -16.38 -14.39 -6.54
CA LEU A 170 -17.51 -15.08 -7.16
C LEU A 170 -17.27 -15.32 -8.65
N ALA A 171 -16.71 -14.35 -9.37
CA ALA A 171 -16.39 -14.49 -10.79
C ALA A 171 -15.37 -15.62 -11.03
N LEU A 172 -14.33 -15.73 -10.19
CA LEU A 172 -13.35 -16.81 -10.31
C LEU A 172 -13.98 -18.19 -10.03
N ALA A 173 -14.80 -18.31 -8.99
CA ALA A 173 -15.54 -19.53 -8.69
C ALA A 173 -16.49 -19.91 -9.84
N ASP A 174 -17.12 -18.91 -10.45
CA ASP A 174 -18.11 -19.10 -11.49
C ASP A 174 -17.49 -19.55 -12.82
N VAL A 175 -16.39 -18.91 -13.26
CA VAL A 175 -15.62 -19.31 -14.45
C VAL A 175 -15.32 -20.80 -14.42
N VAL A 176 -14.93 -21.33 -13.26
CA VAL A 176 -14.60 -22.75 -13.11
C VAL A 176 -15.85 -23.62 -13.00
N GLY A 177 -16.92 -23.10 -12.39
CA GLY A 177 -18.17 -23.82 -12.23
C GLY A 177 -18.86 -24.15 -13.54
N ILE A 178 -18.84 -23.24 -14.50
CA ILE A 178 -19.52 -23.41 -15.80
C ILE A 178 -18.79 -24.33 -16.79
N GLN A 179 -17.53 -24.68 -16.52
CA GLN A 179 -16.70 -25.46 -17.44
C GLN A 179 -16.71 -26.96 -17.11
N HIS A 180 -17.74 -27.69 -17.56
CA HIS A 180 -17.86 -29.14 -17.31
C HIS A 180 -16.64 -29.95 -17.80
N ASP A 181 -16.08 -29.60 -18.96
CA ASP A 181 -14.95 -30.30 -19.58
C ASP A 181 -13.57 -29.70 -19.24
N ALA A 182 -13.49 -28.74 -18.31
CA ALA A 182 -12.19 -28.18 -17.92
C ALA A 182 -11.33 -29.24 -17.20
N PRO A 183 -10.00 -29.25 -17.43
CA PRO A 183 -9.08 -30.12 -16.70
C PRO A 183 -9.27 -29.94 -15.18
N PRO A 184 -9.27 -31.03 -14.36
CA PRO A 184 -9.39 -30.94 -12.90
C PRO A 184 -8.35 -30.00 -12.26
N LEU A 185 -7.17 -29.91 -12.87
CA LEU A 185 -6.10 -29.02 -12.48
C LEU A 185 -6.55 -27.54 -12.45
N ILE A 186 -7.32 -27.08 -13.44
CA ILE A 186 -7.86 -25.70 -13.45
C ILE A 186 -8.74 -25.45 -12.24
N ARG A 187 -9.60 -26.42 -11.89
CA ARG A 187 -10.47 -26.31 -10.71
C ARG A 187 -9.64 -26.18 -9.44
N SER A 188 -8.62 -27.02 -9.27
CA SER A 188 -7.74 -26.97 -8.10
C SER A 188 -6.99 -25.64 -7.96
N ILE A 189 -6.48 -25.09 -9.07
CA ILE A 189 -5.77 -23.80 -9.09
C ILE A 189 -6.73 -22.69 -8.67
N ALA A 190 -7.90 -22.60 -9.29
CA ALA A 190 -8.86 -21.56 -8.98
C ALA A 190 -9.34 -21.61 -7.52
N THR A 191 -9.67 -22.80 -7.01
CA THR A 191 -10.07 -22.98 -5.60
C THR A 191 -8.98 -22.48 -4.64
N ARG A 192 -7.70 -22.77 -4.93
CA ARG A 192 -6.58 -22.24 -4.14
C ARG A 192 -6.53 -20.70 -4.21
N LEU A 193 -6.69 -20.12 -5.39
CA LEU A 193 -6.60 -18.67 -5.62
C LEU A 193 -7.78 -17.87 -5.02
N LEU A 194 -8.95 -18.48 -4.76
CA LEU A 194 -10.09 -17.79 -4.11
C LEU A 194 -9.71 -17.12 -2.78
N ASN A 195 -8.76 -17.70 -2.06
CA ASN A 195 -8.26 -17.19 -0.77
C ASN A 195 -7.49 -15.86 -0.85
N HIS A 196 -7.09 -15.45 -2.06
CA HIS A 196 -6.32 -14.24 -2.31
C HIS A 196 -7.19 -13.00 -2.62
N PHE A 197 -8.51 -13.17 -2.71
CA PHE A 197 -9.48 -12.10 -2.92
C PHE A 197 -10.16 -11.77 -1.59
N GLN A 198 -9.68 -10.72 -0.92
CA GLN A 198 -10.14 -10.31 0.40
C GLN A 198 -11.14 -9.15 0.30
N SER A 199 -12.01 -9.02 1.30
CA SER A 199 -13.03 -7.97 1.35
C SER A 199 -13.21 -7.33 2.73
N ASP A 200 -12.12 -7.04 3.46
CA ASP A 200 -12.21 -6.40 4.79
C ASP A 200 -12.43 -4.90 4.78
N ASN A 201 -11.74 -4.19 3.90
CA ASN A 201 -11.84 -2.75 3.81
C ASN A 201 -12.77 -2.34 2.65
N THR A 202 -12.98 -1.05 2.44
CA THR A 202 -13.78 -0.49 1.33
C THR A 202 -13.22 -0.91 -0.04
N SER A 203 -11.90 -0.84 -0.19
CA SER A 203 -11.16 -1.16 -1.40
C SER A 203 -10.92 -2.67 -1.53
N PRO A 204 -10.92 -3.26 -2.74
CA PRO A 204 -10.42 -4.61 -2.93
C PRO A 204 -8.97 -4.71 -2.52
N GLU A 205 -8.71 -5.65 -1.62
CA GLU A 205 -7.38 -6.02 -1.18
C GLU A 205 -7.04 -7.41 -1.74
N THR A 206 -5.82 -7.53 -2.24
CA THR A 206 -5.26 -8.78 -2.72
C THR A 206 -3.78 -8.83 -2.40
N HIS A 207 -3.24 -10.04 -2.35
CA HIS A 207 -1.83 -10.29 -2.12
C HIS A 207 -1.32 -11.34 -3.10
N SER A 208 0.00 -11.41 -3.25
CA SER A 208 0.66 -12.33 -4.19
C SER A 208 0.09 -13.75 -4.13
N PHE A 209 -0.13 -14.35 -5.30
CA PHE A 209 -0.69 -15.69 -5.45
C PHE A 209 0.26 -16.82 -5.04
N HIS A 210 1.53 -16.49 -4.87
CA HIS A 210 2.58 -17.31 -4.29
C HIS A 210 3.70 -16.40 -3.78
N VAL A 211 4.54 -16.92 -2.90
CA VAL A 211 5.72 -16.20 -2.41
C VAL A 211 6.84 -16.33 -3.44
N ILE A 212 7.46 -15.22 -3.82
CA ILE A 212 8.47 -15.16 -4.88
C ILE A 212 9.88 -15.28 -4.26
N PRO A 213 10.71 -16.26 -4.64
CA PRO A 213 12.14 -16.25 -4.28
C PRO A 213 12.86 -15.10 -4.98
N LEU A 214 13.68 -14.35 -4.25
CA LEU A 214 14.56 -13.35 -4.83
C LEU A 214 15.92 -13.99 -5.12
N SER A 215 16.00 -14.61 -6.29
CA SER A 215 17.23 -15.16 -6.86
C SER A 215 17.61 -14.43 -8.14
N VAL A 216 18.91 -14.37 -8.42
CA VAL A 216 19.44 -13.69 -9.63
C VAL A 216 18.94 -14.41 -10.89
N GLY A 217 18.91 -15.75 -10.86
CA GLY A 217 18.42 -16.57 -11.97
C GLY A 217 16.93 -16.39 -12.29
N GLU A 218 16.11 -16.04 -11.28
CA GLU A 218 14.67 -15.80 -11.46
C GLU A 218 14.35 -14.31 -11.73
N GLY A 219 15.36 -13.43 -11.71
CA GLY A 219 15.21 -12.01 -12.05
C GLY A 219 14.87 -11.07 -10.89
N MET A 220 14.98 -11.52 -9.63
CA MET A 220 14.82 -10.67 -8.43
C MET A 220 13.48 -9.89 -8.43
N GLY A 221 13.51 -8.55 -8.31
CA GLY A 221 12.32 -7.71 -8.36
C GLY A 221 11.51 -7.84 -9.65
N ALA A 222 12.10 -8.26 -10.77
CA ALA A 222 11.39 -8.47 -12.02
C ALA A 222 10.36 -9.62 -11.93
N ALA A 223 10.66 -10.68 -11.17
CA ALA A 223 9.70 -11.76 -10.92
C ALA A 223 8.50 -11.28 -10.09
N VAL A 224 8.74 -10.42 -9.10
CA VAL A 224 7.69 -9.82 -8.27
C VAL A 224 6.80 -8.88 -9.10
N ALA A 225 7.40 -8.11 -10.01
CA ALA A 225 6.67 -7.28 -10.96
C ALA A 225 5.83 -8.11 -11.93
N ALA A 226 6.36 -9.23 -12.42
CA ALA A 226 5.62 -10.16 -13.28
C ALA A 226 4.41 -10.75 -12.56
N GLU A 227 4.58 -11.24 -11.32
CA GLU A 227 3.47 -11.77 -10.52
C GLU A 227 2.39 -10.70 -10.29
N SER A 228 2.79 -9.49 -9.89
CA SER A 228 1.85 -8.39 -9.64
C SER A 228 1.09 -7.99 -10.91
N ALA A 229 1.75 -7.95 -12.06
CA ALA A 229 1.15 -7.63 -13.35
C ALA A 229 0.16 -8.72 -13.81
N LEU A 230 0.54 -10.01 -13.70
CA LEU A 230 -0.32 -11.13 -14.08
C LEU A 230 -1.54 -11.26 -13.16
N ARG A 231 -1.37 -11.01 -11.86
CA ARG A 231 -2.48 -10.93 -10.90
C ARG A 231 -3.43 -9.79 -11.25
N PHE A 232 -2.90 -8.63 -11.61
CA PHE A 232 -3.71 -7.50 -12.07
C PHE A 232 -4.46 -7.83 -13.37
N LEU A 233 -3.83 -8.49 -14.33
CA LEU A 233 -4.49 -8.94 -15.56
C LEU A 233 -5.64 -9.90 -15.25
N LEU A 234 -5.45 -10.87 -14.34
CA LEU A 234 -6.52 -11.79 -13.94
C LEU A 234 -7.73 -11.01 -13.38
N ILE A 235 -7.48 -10.01 -12.53
CA ILE A 235 -8.54 -9.14 -12.00
C ILE A 235 -9.31 -8.46 -13.14
N GLN A 236 -8.62 -7.90 -14.14
CA GLN A 236 -9.29 -7.24 -15.27
C GLN A 236 -10.14 -8.22 -16.09
N LEU A 237 -9.66 -9.44 -16.32
CA LEU A 237 -10.43 -10.47 -17.03
C LEU A 237 -11.66 -10.92 -16.24
N LEU A 238 -11.54 -11.06 -14.91
CA LEU A 238 -12.67 -11.40 -14.04
C LEU A 238 -13.74 -10.30 -14.01
N VAL A 239 -13.33 -9.02 -14.07
CA VAL A 239 -14.26 -7.88 -14.20
C VAL A 239 -15.03 -7.95 -15.52
N GLN A 240 -14.33 -8.19 -16.65
CA GLN A 240 -14.99 -8.34 -17.95
C GLN A 240 -15.97 -9.52 -17.96
N TYR A 241 -15.57 -10.65 -17.36
CA TYR A 241 -16.39 -11.85 -17.23
C TYR A 241 -17.67 -11.57 -16.42
N ALA A 242 -17.52 -11.02 -15.21
CA ALA A 242 -18.65 -10.67 -14.35
C ALA A 242 -19.60 -9.67 -15.02
N GLY A 243 -19.03 -8.70 -15.76
CA GLY A 243 -19.78 -7.72 -16.55
C GLY A 243 -20.85 -8.36 -17.45
N ARG A 244 -20.49 -9.45 -18.12
CA ARG A 244 -21.38 -10.13 -19.08
C ARG A 244 -22.17 -11.25 -18.42
N ARG A 245 -21.51 -12.17 -17.72
CA ARG A 245 -22.12 -13.39 -17.18
C ARG A 245 -23.07 -13.15 -16.01
N PHE A 246 -22.75 -12.19 -15.14
CA PHE A 246 -23.68 -11.79 -14.09
C PHE A 246 -24.71 -10.75 -14.57
N GLY A 247 -24.72 -10.42 -15.87
CA GLY A 247 -25.69 -9.50 -16.47
C GLY A 247 -25.51 -8.04 -16.06
N LEU A 248 -24.38 -7.66 -15.46
CA LEU A 248 -24.15 -6.30 -14.98
C LEU A 248 -24.28 -5.27 -16.11
N LEU A 249 -23.62 -5.51 -17.25
CA LEU A 249 -23.69 -4.63 -18.41
C LEU A 249 -25.11 -4.51 -18.97
N ALA A 250 -25.86 -5.63 -19.01
CA ALA A 250 -27.25 -5.65 -19.45
C ALA A 250 -28.18 -4.86 -18.52
N THR A 251 -27.84 -4.78 -17.23
CA THR A 251 -28.55 -3.96 -16.23
C THR A 251 -28.03 -2.52 -16.12
N GLY A 252 -27.07 -2.12 -16.97
CA GLY A 252 -26.52 -0.77 -16.99
C GLY A 252 -25.41 -0.51 -15.97
N GLN A 253 -24.78 -1.54 -15.41
CA GLN A 253 -23.65 -1.46 -14.48
C GLN A 253 -22.35 -1.91 -15.15
N LYS A 254 -21.35 -1.03 -15.22
CA LYS A 254 -19.99 -1.35 -15.67
C LYS A 254 -18.99 -1.16 -14.54
N VAL A 255 -18.33 -2.24 -14.15
CA VAL A 255 -17.32 -2.20 -13.07
C VAL A 255 -15.95 -1.87 -13.64
N LEU A 256 -15.17 -1.06 -12.92
CA LEU A 256 -13.75 -0.88 -13.18
C LEU A 256 -12.95 -1.03 -11.89
N VAL A 257 -11.80 -1.67 -11.98
CA VAL A 257 -10.81 -1.83 -10.90
C VAL A 257 -9.47 -1.23 -11.38
N TYR A 258 -8.84 -0.39 -10.58
CA TYR A 258 -7.58 0.28 -10.95
C TYR A 258 -6.78 0.68 -9.71
N PHE A 259 -5.48 0.94 -9.85
CA PHE A 259 -4.69 1.46 -8.75
C PHE A 259 -4.88 2.98 -8.60
N SER A 260 -5.09 3.44 -7.37
CA SER A 260 -5.12 4.86 -7.01
C SER A 260 -4.55 5.02 -5.60
N PRO A 261 -3.66 6.00 -5.36
CA PRO A 261 -3.11 6.26 -4.03
C PRO A 261 -4.00 7.20 -3.20
N HIS A 262 -5.09 7.74 -3.78
CA HIS A 262 -5.95 8.74 -3.16
C HIS A 262 -7.41 8.28 -3.10
N PRO A 263 -8.18 8.71 -2.08
CA PRO A 263 -9.63 8.56 -2.07
C PRO A 263 -10.20 9.48 -3.15
N PRO A 264 -11.18 9.03 -3.94
CA PRO A 264 -11.72 9.84 -5.02
C PRO A 264 -12.32 11.18 -4.54
N ILE A 265 -12.16 12.25 -5.31
CA ILE A 265 -12.61 13.61 -4.98
C ILE A 265 -14.10 13.66 -4.69
N ARG A 266 -14.91 12.95 -5.49
CA ARG A 266 -16.37 12.88 -5.25
C ARG A 266 -16.69 12.16 -3.95
N GLN A 267 -15.94 11.12 -3.60
CA GLN A 267 -16.10 10.41 -2.33
C GLN A 267 -15.65 11.28 -1.15
N LYS A 268 -14.57 12.07 -1.28
CA LYS A 268 -14.19 13.11 -0.31
C LYS A 268 -15.27 14.18 -0.16
N ALA A 269 -15.83 14.65 -1.28
CA ALA A 269 -16.91 15.64 -1.26
C ALA A 269 -18.17 15.10 -0.57
N LEU A 270 -18.53 13.83 -0.80
CA LEU A 270 -19.64 13.18 -0.10
C LEU A 270 -19.35 13.10 1.41
N ASN A 271 -18.14 12.71 1.78
CA ASN A 271 -17.68 12.63 3.16
C ASN A 271 -17.80 13.96 3.92
N ASP A 272 -17.65 15.09 3.22
CA ASP A 272 -17.81 16.42 3.80
C ASP A 272 -19.29 16.84 3.99
N ILE A 273 -20.24 16.13 3.35
CA ILE A 273 -21.68 16.44 3.38
C ILE A 273 -22.46 15.50 4.31
N ILE A 274 -21.98 14.26 4.51
CA ILE A 274 -22.67 13.25 5.33
C ILE A 274 -22.01 13.02 6.69
N THR A 275 -22.76 12.43 7.62
CA THR A 275 -22.18 12.01 8.91
C THR A 275 -21.20 10.86 8.74
N ASP A 276 -20.19 10.84 9.61
CA ASP A 276 -19.17 9.79 9.72
C ASP A 276 -19.75 8.36 9.90
N SER A 277 -20.84 8.23 10.68
CA SER A 277 -21.52 6.93 10.81
C SER A 277 -22.12 6.45 9.50
N PHE A 278 -22.76 7.35 8.75
CA PHE A 278 -23.37 6.99 7.46
C PHE A 278 -22.32 6.74 6.38
N TYR A 279 -21.21 7.49 6.38
CA TYR A 279 -20.08 7.23 5.50
C TYR A 279 -19.54 5.80 5.68
N ARG A 280 -19.34 5.37 6.93
CA ARG A 280 -18.92 3.99 7.22
C ARG A 280 -19.94 2.96 6.75
N GLU A 281 -21.23 3.20 6.98
CA GLU A 281 -22.30 2.30 6.53
C GLU A 281 -22.30 2.09 5.01
N LEU A 282 -22.03 3.14 4.24
CA LEU A 282 -21.99 3.11 2.78
C LEU A 282 -20.77 2.37 2.23
N PHE A 283 -19.59 2.62 2.79
CA PHE A 283 -18.33 2.24 2.16
C PHE A 283 -17.61 1.07 2.84
N MET A 284 -17.78 0.86 4.14
CA MET A 284 -17.11 -0.25 4.81
C MET A 284 -17.72 -1.59 4.40
N ASN A 285 -16.86 -2.48 3.89
CA ASN A 285 -17.29 -3.81 3.49
C ASN A 285 -17.54 -4.69 4.73
N PRO A 286 -18.60 -5.51 4.76
CA PRO A 286 -18.91 -6.34 5.92
C PRO A 286 -18.06 -7.64 5.97
N CYS A 287 -16.86 -7.60 5.40
CA CYS A 287 -15.82 -8.62 5.55
C CYS A 287 -16.26 -10.05 5.16
N LEU A 288 -16.90 -10.20 3.99
CA LEU A 288 -17.40 -11.49 3.50
C LEU A 288 -16.29 -12.52 3.23
N SER A 289 -15.12 -12.11 2.74
CA SER A 289 -14.05 -13.02 2.34
C SER A 289 -12.74 -12.64 3.00
N GLY A 290 -12.03 -13.63 3.55
CA GLY A 290 -10.70 -13.46 4.15
C GLY A 290 -10.63 -13.85 5.63
N TRP A 291 -11.78 -13.90 6.32
CA TRP A 291 -11.88 -14.24 7.75
C TRP A 291 -12.99 -15.27 7.98
N ASP A 292 -12.79 -16.10 9.00
CA ASP A 292 -13.78 -17.10 9.43
C ASP A 292 -14.97 -16.43 10.10
N ARG A 293 -14.72 -15.38 10.91
CA ARG A 293 -15.72 -14.56 11.57
C ARG A 293 -15.72 -13.13 11.02
N GLY A 294 -16.40 -12.94 9.88
CA GLY A 294 -16.40 -11.66 9.16
C GLY A 294 -16.95 -10.48 9.98
N GLU A 295 -17.97 -10.71 10.81
CA GLU A 295 -18.60 -9.64 11.62
C GLU A 295 -17.63 -9.07 12.68
N ASP A 296 -16.75 -9.90 13.24
CA ASP A 296 -15.72 -9.48 14.19
C ASP A 296 -14.69 -8.57 13.50
N LYS A 297 -14.23 -8.96 12.31
CA LYS A 297 -13.32 -8.15 11.50
C LYS A 297 -13.97 -6.83 11.08
N HIS A 298 -15.26 -6.83 10.73
CA HIS A 298 -16.00 -5.60 10.40
C HIS A 298 -16.05 -4.64 11.60
N ARG A 299 -16.30 -5.15 12.82
CA ARG A 299 -16.23 -4.33 14.05
C ARG A 299 -14.83 -3.77 14.30
N TYR A 300 -13.79 -4.57 14.06
CA TYR A 300 -12.41 -4.11 14.15
C TYR A 300 -12.10 -2.99 13.14
N MET A 301 -12.56 -3.11 11.89
CA MET A 301 -12.37 -2.04 10.90
C MET A 301 -13.10 -0.76 11.32
N HIS A 302 -14.28 -0.87 11.95
CA HIS A 302 -15.01 0.28 12.49
C HIS A 302 -14.19 1.02 13.55
N LEU A 303 -13.55 0.28 14.46
CA LEU A 303 -12.64 0.83 15.45
C LEU A 303 -11.47 1.57 14.79
N CYS A 304 -10.82 0.98 13.78
CA CYS A 304 -9.72 1.62 13.06
C CYS A 304 -10.13 2.99 12.48
N HIS A 305 -11.28 3.07 11.81
CA HIS A 305 -11.79 4.34 11.27
C HIS A 305 -12.06 5.37 12.37
N GLN A 306 -12.69 4.96 13.47
CA GLN A 306 -12.98 5.86 14.60
C GLN A 306 -11.71 6.42 15.24
N VAL A 307 -10.69 5.58 15.42
CA VAL A 307 -9.41 6.00 16.01
C VAL A 307 -8.70 7.00 15.10
N MET A 308 -8.68 6.79 13.77
CA MET A 308 -8.07 7.73 12.83
C MET A 308 -8.80 9.07 12.78
N SER A 309 -10.14 9.07 12.79
CA SER A 309 -10.93 10.30 12.90
C SER A 309 -10.64 11.06 14.20
N ARG A 310 -10.59 10.36 15.35
CA ARG A 310 -10.29 10.96 16.65
C ARG A 310 -8.86 11.52 16.70
N ALA A 311 -7.89 10.79 16.16
CA ALA A 311 -6.51 11.24 16.10
C ALA A 311 -6.40 12.58 15.35
N GLN A 312 -7.02 12.72 14.18
CA GLN A 312 -6.97 13.97 13.43
C GLN A 312 -7.58 15.16 14.18
N LEU A 313 -8.68 14.95 14.92
CA LEU A 313 -9.25 15.99 15.78
C LEU A 313 -8.31 16.37 16.93
N ASN A 314 -7.70 15.38 17.58
CA ASN A 314 -6.74 15.60 18.67
C ASN A 314 -5.44 16.27 18.18
N ALA A 315 -5.12 16.20 16.89
CA ALA A 315 -3.93 16.81 16.29
C ALA A 315 -3.94 18.35 16.43
N LEU A 316 -5.13 18.96 16.53
CA LEU A 316 -5.28 20.41 16.74
C LEU A 316 -4.56 20.91 18.00
N GLY A 317 -4.62 20.13 19.09
CA GLY A 317 -3.91 20.46 20.35
C GLY A 317 -2.40 20.54 20.13
N ARG A 318 -1.84 19.53 19.45
CA ARG A 318 -0.41 19.50 19.12
C ARG A 318 0.02 20.60 18.15
N LEU A 319 -0.82 20.96 17.19
CA LEU A 319 -0.56 22.08 16.28
C LEU A 319 -0.53 23.43 17.02
N LYS A 320 -1.36 23.59 18.05
CA LYS A 320 -1.35 24.76 18.94
C LYS A 320 -0.10 24.81 19.81
N GLU A 321 0.26 23.70 20.44
CA GLU A 321 1.51 23.55 21.21
C GLU A 321 2.76 23.80 20.34
N ALA A 322 2.73 23.34 19.09
CA ALA A 322 3.79 23.60 18.12
C ALA A 322 3.91 25.08 17.71
N GLY A 323 2.96 25.96 18.08
CA GLY A 323 2.90 27.35 17.62
C GLY A 323 2.66 27.47 16.10
N ILE A 324 1.99 26.46 15.53
CA ILE A 324 1.58 26.45 14.11
C ILE A 324 0.22 27.12 13.97
N ILE A 325 -0.72 26.75 14.84
CA ILE A 325 -2.01 27.41 15.02
C ILE A 325 -1.85 28.39 16.18
N ASN A 326 -1.95 29.69 15.87
CA ASN A 326 -1.73 30.77 16.85
C ASN A 326 -3.03 31.46 17.27
N THR A 327 -4.17 31.05 16.70
CA THR A 327 -5.49 31.62 16.96
C THR A 327 -6.46 30.50 17.32
N ASN A 328 -7.58 30.84 17.95
CA ASN A 328 -8.67 29.88 18.18
C ASN A 328 -9.62 29.78 16.97
N LEU A 329 -9.27 30.38 15.83
CA LEU A 329 -10.01 30.26 14.59
C LEU A 329 -9.38 29.14 13.76
N VAL A 330 -10.07 28.00 13.72
CA VAL A 330 -9.66 26.80 12.97
C VAL A 330 -10.86 26.28 12.20
N VAL A 331 -10.62 25.71 11.02
CA VAL A 331 -11.60 24.91 10.31
C VAL A 331 -11.61 23.55 10.97
N LEU A 332 -12.69 23.23 11.69
CA LEU A 332 -12.81 21.92 12.31
C LEU A 332 -12.69 20.84 11.22
N PRO A 333 -11.77 19.86 11.39
CA PRO A 333 -11.71 18.70 10.52
C PRO A 333 -13.07 18.01 10.50
N THR A 334 -13.43 17.41 9.37
CA THR A 334 -14.58 16.54 9.32
C THR A 334 -14.36 15.36 10.28
N SER A 335 -15.42 14.93 10.94
CA SER A 335 -15.35 13.80 11.90
C SER A 335 -15.14 12.45 11.22
N SER A 336 -15.13 12.42 9.89
CA SER A 336 -14.95 11.22 9.08
C SER A 336 -13.66 11.30 8.28
N ASN A 337 -12.79 10.31 8.45
CA ASN A 337 -11.52 10.23 7.76
C ASN A 337 -11.55 9.16 6.66
N SER A 338 -11.14 9.55 5.45
CA SER A 338 -11.01 8.67 4.27
C SER A 338 -9.60 8.09 4.10
N SER A 339 -8.68 8.34 5.04
CA SER A 339 -7.27 7.93 4.97
C SER A 339 -7.08 6.42 4.88
N LEU A 340 -7.97 5.63 5.47
CA LEU A 340 -7.92 4.17 5.36
C LEU A 340 -8.29 3.64 3.97
N LEU A 341 -8.68 4.51 3.02
CA LEU A 341 -8.79 4.16 1.59
C LEU A 341 -7.45 4.28 0.85
N ASN A 342 -6.39 4.73 1.51
CA ASN A 342 -5.12 5.12 0.90
C ASN A 342 -3.98 4.17 1.27
N ASN A 343 -4.20 2.86 1.41
CA ASN A 343 -3.13 1.99 1.91
C ASN A 343 -2.04 1.69 0.85
N GLY A 344 -2.27 2.00 -0.43
CA GLY A 344 -1.25 1.90 -1.49
C GLY A 344 -0.78 0.46 -1.73
N ALA A 345 0.54 0.26 -1.83
CA ALA A 345 1.14 -1.07 -1.95
C ALA A 345 2.07 -1.38 -0.78
N HIS A 346 2.05 -2.62 -0.30
CA HIS A 346 3.00 -3.10 0.70
C HIS A 346 3.90 -4.17 0.10
N ILE A 347 5.20 -4.06 0.35
CA ILE A 347 6.20 -5.03 -0.12
C ILE A 347 6.77 -5.73 1.11
N SER A 348 6.44 -7.00 1.27
CA SER A 348 6.91 -7.85 2.37
C SER A 348 8.07 -8.73 1.91
N LEU A 349 9.23 -8.57 2.55
CA LEU A 349 10.38 -9.44 2.43
C LEU A 349 10.35 -10.48 3.56
N GLY A 350 10.74 -11.72 3.25
CA GLY A 350 10.98 -12.80 4.21
C GLY A 350 12.41 -13.32 4.08
N SER A 351 12.99 -13.79 5.18
CA SER A 351 14.27 -14.50 5.18
C SER A 351 14.02 -15.97 5.51
N ARG A 352 14.41 -16.87 4.61
CA ARG A 352 14.32 -18.32 4.82
C ARG A 352 15.21 -18.76 5.98
N MET A 353 16.42 -18.22 6.07
CA MET A 353 17.40 -18.51 7.10
C MET A 353 16.90 -18.12 8.49
N LEU A 354 16.40 -16.88 8.66
CA LEU A 354 15.87 -16.44 9.95
C LEU A 354 14.60 -17.21 10.34
N THR A 355 13.72 -17.46 9.36
CA THR A 355 12.50 -18.25 9.57
C THR A 355 12.82 -19.67 10.00
N ARG A 356 13.77 -20.34 9.33
CA ARG A 356 14.24 -21.68 9.72
C ARG A 356 14.85 -21.68 11.12
N ALA A 357 15.69 -20.69 11.41
CA ALA A 357 16.33 -20.57 12.72
C ALA A 357 15.30 -20.41 13.85
N LEU A 358 14.26 -19.60 13.66
CA LEU A 358 13.20 -19.44 14.67
C LEU A 358 12.24 -20.64 14.76
N SER A 359 12.15 -21.44 13.70
CA SER A 359 11.38 -22.70 13.72
C SER A 359 12.11 -23.86 14.40
N ASP A 360 13.43 -23.75 14.60
CA ASP A 360 14.27 -24.75 15.23
C ASP A 360 14.86 -24.24 16.55
N ASP A 361 14.35 -24.75 17.66
CA ASP A 361 14.79 -24.41 19.02
C ASP A 361 16.31 -24.65 19.23
N SER A 362 16.92 -25.55 18.46
CA SER A 362 18.35 -25.89 18.57
C SER A 362 19.29 -24.83 17.96
N SER A 363 18.77 -23.96 17.09
CA SER A 363 19.52 -22.89 16.44
C SER A 363 20.12 -21.91 17.47
N GLY A 364 19.42 -21.72 18.59
CA GLY A 364 19.71 -20.70 19.61
C GLY A 364 19.51 -19.27 19.11
N PHE A 365 18.78 -19.08 18.01
CA PHE A 365 18.26 -17.79 17.59
C PHE A 365 16.84 -17.63 18.15
N LEU A 366 16.65 -16.62 19.01
CA LEU A 366 15.44 -16.47 19.82
C LEU A 366 14.63 -15.25 19.37
N PRO A 367 13.34 -15.14 19.74
CA PRO A 367 12.52 -13.96 19.44
C PRO A 367 13.13 -12.64 19.90
N ALA A 368 13.87 -12.66 21.02
CA ALA A 368 14.63 -11.50 21.49
C ALA A 368 15.71 -11.03 20.51
N HIS A 369 16.37 -11.98 19.80
CA HIS A 369 17.35 -11.66 18.78
C HIS A 369 16.69 -11.11 17.52
N GLU A 370 15.58 -11.72 17.08
CA GLU A 370 14.76 -11.21 15.98
C GLU A 370 14.35 -9.76 16.24
N LYS A 371 13.81 -9.47 17.43
CA LYS A 371 13.39 -8.11 17.81
C LYS A 371 14.54 -7.11 17.82
N TYR A 372 15.68 -7.49 18.41
CA TYR A 372 16.88 -6.64 18.43
C TYR A 372 17.37 -6.30 17.02
N PHE A 373 17.53 -7.30 16.15
CA PHE A 373 17.98 -7.07 14.78
C PHE A 373 16.93 -6.32 13.96
N GLY A 374 15.66 -6.69 14.11
CA GLY A 374 14.54 -6.08 13.41
C GLY A 374 14.43 -4.59 13.65
N ASP A 375 14.42 -4.16 14.91
CA ASP A 375 14.31 -2.75 15.26
C ASP A 375 15.51 -1.94 14.72
N LEU A 376 16.72 -2.51 14.80
CA LEU A 376 17.93 -1.87 14.30
C LEU A 376 17.94 -1.74 12.77
N VAL A 377 17.46 -2.74 12.05
CA VAL A 377 17.28 -2.70 10.59
C VAL A 377 16.30 -1.60 10.21
N ILE A 378 15.15 -1.51 10.91
CA ILE A 378 14.14 -0.45 10.66
C ILE A 378 14.78 0.94 10.81
N LYS A 379 15.48 1.20 11.91
CA LYS A 379 16.19 2.47 12.10
C LYS A 379 17.17 2.79 11.00
N PHE A 380 17.91 1.80 10.52
CA PHE A 380 18.88 1.99 9.45
C PHE A 380 18.15 2.36 8.14
N VAL A 381 17.17 1.57 7.74
CA VAL A 381 16.38 1.76 6.50
C VAL A 381 15.69 3.13 6.48
N GLU A 382 15.22 3.64 7.62
CA GLU A 382 14.58 4.97 7.72
C GLU A 382 15.45 6.12 7.17
N HIS A 383 16.79 6.01 7.14
CA HIS A 383 17.69 7.02 6.56
C HIS A 383 17.61 7.09 5.03
N PHE A 384 17.20 6.01 4.38
CA PHE A 384 17.21 5.81 2.93
C PHE A 384 15.82 5.89 2.28
N LEU A 385 14.75 5.96 3.08
CA LEU A 385 13.38 6.14 2.58
C LEU A 385 13.21 7.29 1.57
N PRO A 386 13.92 8.44 1.68
CA PRO A 386 13.84 9.48 0.68
C PRO A 386 14.23 9.04 -0.74
N LEU A 387 14.94 7.93 -0.94
CA LEU A 387 15.30 7.41 -2.27
C LEU A 387 14.10 6.78 -2.99
N PHE A 388 13.06 6.36 -2.28
CA PHE A 388 11.87 5.75 -2.89
C PHE A 388 10.83 6.79 -3.29
N VAL A 389 10.63 7.79 -2.43
CA VAL A 389 9.54 8.78 -2.55
C VAL A 389 9.71 9.66 -3.79
N GLY A 390 8.73 9.61 -4.68
CA GLY A 390 8.73 10.30 -5.96
C GLY A 390 9.55 9.59 -7.04
N ALA A 391 10.58 8.82 -6.67
CA ALA A 391 11.47 8.14 -7.61
C ALA A 391 10.82 6.88 -8.21
N TYR A 392 10.36 5.95 -7.37
CA TYR A 392 9.72 4.70 -7.79
C TYR A 392 8.20 4.71 -7.58
N SER A 393 7.71 5.33 -6.52
CA SER A 393 6.28 5.54 -6.33
C SER A 393 6.00 6.99 -5.98
N ALA A 394 4.83 7.49 -6.37
CA ALA A 394 4.41 8.84 -6.04
C ALA A 394 2.89 8.91 -5.86
N ALA A 395 2.40 10.03 -5.36
CA ALA A 395 0.97 10.33 -5.32
C ALA A 395 0.78 11.83 -5.62
N PRO A 396 1.04 12.27 -6.87
CA PRO A 396 0.90 13.67 -7.26
C PRO A 396 -0.47 14.21 -6.86
N TYR A 397 -0.48 15.36 -6.20
CA TYR A 397 -1.72 16.00 -5.78
C TYR A 397 -1.60 17.51 -5.77
N ARG A 398 -2.67 18.18 -6.18
CA ARG A 398 -2.74 19.63 -6.21
C ARG A 398 -3.60 20.14 -5.05
N LEU A 399 -2.98 20.92 -4.16
CA LEU A 399 -3.65 21.61 -3.06
C LEU A 399 -3.97 23.03 -3.49
N ASP A 400 -5.24 23.43 -3.49
CA ASP A 400 -5.60 24.83 -3.70
C ASP A 400 -5.24 25.69 -2.47
N PHE A 401 -5.27 27.01 -2.62
CA PHE A 401 -5.10 27.93 -1.51
C PHE A 401 -6.09 27.66 -0.37
N GLY A 402 -7.37 27.42 -0.70
CA GLY A 402 -8.42 27.16 0.29
C GLY A 402 -8.28 25.84 1.03
N ASP A 403 -7.49 24.89 0.51
CA ASP A 403 -7.19 23.64 1.20
C ASP A 403 -5.95 23.75 2.09
N PHE A 404 -5.16 24.82 1.96
CA PHE A 404 -3.86 24.99 2.61
C PHE A 404 -3.93 25.40 4.10
N HIS A 405 -4.97 24.97 4.80
CA HIS A 405 -5.14 25.14 6.25
C HIS A 405 -4.21 24.17 6.99
N PRO A 406 -3.41 24.61 7.98
CA PRO A 406 -2.45 23.73 8.67
C PRO A 406 -3.11 22.50 9.29
N GLU A 407 -4.30 22.64 9.86
CA GLU A 407 -5.10 21.56 10.45
C GLU A 407 -5.59 20.52 9.43
N ARG A 408 -5.65 20.87 8.14
CA ARG A 408 -5.98 19.93 7.06
C ARG A 408 -4.72 19.35 6.45
N VAL A 409 -3.78 20.18 5.99
CA VAL A 409 -2.62 19.72 5.19
C VAL A 409 -1.53 19.04 5.99
N LEU A 410 -1.41 19.33 7.29
CA LEU A 410 -0.45 18.62 8.15
C LEU A 410 -1.00 17.27 8.60
N SER A 411 -2.32 17.06 8.52
CA SER A 411 -3.02 15.79 8.76
C SER A 411 -2.42 15.03 9.97
N PHE A 412 -1.78 13.89 9.74
CA PHE A 412 -1.20 13.06 10.80
C PHE A 412 0.20 13.46 11.28
N LEU A 413 0.92 14.35 10.56
CA LEU A 413 2.30 14.74 10.90
C LEU A 413 2.52 15.13 12.38
N PRO A 414 1.56 15.75 13.11
CA PRO A 414 1.72 16.04 14.54
C PRO A 414 1.97 14.80 15.44
N TYR A 415 1.67 13.60 14.95
CA TYR A 415 1.94 12.33 15.64
C TYR A 415 3.13 11.56 15.05
N GLN A 416 3.71 12.05 13.96
CA GLN A 416 4.80 11.38 13.24
C GLN A 416 6.14 12.11 13.41
N LEU A 417 6.11 13.36 13.90
CA LEU A 417 7.26 14.24 14.07
C LEU A 417 7.18 15.00 15.39
N ASP A 418 8.36 15.31 15.93
CA ASP A 418 8.50 16.22 17.07
C ASP A 418 8.07 17.65 16.68
N TYR A 419 7.57 18.40 17.67
CA TYR A 419 7.09 19.77 17.52
C TYR A 419 8.10 20.69 16.83
N THR A 420 9.39 20.51 17.08
CA THR A 420 10.48 21.30 16.49
C THR A 420 10.54 21.09 14.98
N HIS A 421 10.64 19.82 14.56
CA HIS A 421 10.74 19.47 13.15
C HIS A 421 9.43 19.73 12.40
N LEU A 422 8.29 19.50 13.03
CA LEU A 422 6.97 19.84 12.50
C LEU A 422 6.87 21.33 12.16
N ARG A 423 7.29 22.21 13.08
CA ARG A 423 7.33 23.66 12.87
C ARG A 423 8.29 24.04 11.74
N MET A 424 9.45 23.38 11.65
CA MET A 424 10.43 23.62 10.60
C MET A 424 9.89 23.23 9.21
N ILE A 425 9.27 22.06 9.09
CA ILE A 425 8.59 21.57 7.88
C ILE A 425 7.51 22.56 7.47
N TRP A 426 6.59 22.91 8.38
CA TRP A 426 5.48 23.82 8.06
C TRP A 426 6.00 25.18 7.55
N ARG A 427 7.01 25.73 8.21
CA ARG A 427 7.59 27.01 7.80
C ARG A 427 8.29 26.92 6.45
N ARG A 428 8.89 25.78 6.11
CA ARG A 428 9.53 25.57 4.81
C ARG A 428 8.50 25.32 3.73
N TRP A 429 7.43 24.59 4.03
CA TRP A 429 6.32 24.34 3.13
C TRP A 429 5.61 25.63 2.73
N LYS A 430 5.30 26.52 3.70
CA LYS A 430 4.80 27.87 3.40
C LYS A 430 5.70 28.68 2.45
N LYS A 431 7.01 28.41 2.43
CA LYS A 431 7.94 29.08 1.50
C LYS A 431 7.94 28.46 0.11
N LYS A 432 7.69 27.15 0.01
CA LYS A 432 7.55 26.41 -1.25
C LYS A 432 6.23 26.75 -1.93
N ALA A 433 5.14 26.76 -1.17
CA ALA A 433 3.80 27.00 -1.68
C ALA A 433 3.63 28.39 -2.30
N HIS A 434 2.78 28.46 -3.32
CA HIS A 434 2.39 29.67 -4.06
C HIS A 434 1.33 30.48 -3.29
N ILE A 435 1.67 30.85 -2.06
CA ILE A 435 0.80 31.57 -1.11
C ILE A 435 1.36 32.95 -0.73
N LYS A 436 2.31 33.45 -1.52
CA LYS A 436 2.93 34.77 -1.31
C LYS A 436 2.11 35.83 -2.06
N VAL A 437 1.60 36.80 -1.31
CA VAL A 437 0.96 38.00 -1.82
C VAL A 437 2.04 38.87 -2.47
N ARG A 438 1.98 39.02 -3.80
CA ARG A 438 3.05 39.67 -4.58
C ARG A 438 3.30 41.13 -4.18
N PRO A 439 2.27 41.99 -4.00
CA PRO A 439 2.49 43.41 -3.68
C PRO A 439 3.15 43.67 -2.32
N PHE A 440 2.79 42.90 -1.28
CA PHE A 440 3.25 43.15 0.10
C PHE A 440 4.37 42.21 0.56
N GLY A 441 4.70 41.20 -0.24
CA GLY A 441 5.73 40.21 0.11
C GLY A 441 5.34 39.25 1.26
N VAL A 442 4.14 39.38 1.81
CA VAL A 442 3.61 38.58 2.92
C VAL A 442 3.13 37.22 2.41
N ARG A 443 3.32 36.18 3.22
CA ARG A 443 2.76 34.84 2.97
C ARG A 443 1.51 34.67 3.80
N LEU A 444 0.39 34.44 3.14
CA LEU A 444 -0.91 34.28 3.77
C LEU A 444 -1.27 32.80 3.74
N THR A 445 -1.67 32.24 4.87
CA THR A 445 -2.38 30.95 4.90
C THR A 445 -3.87 31.24 4.88
N PRO A 446 -4.70 30.34 4.36
CA PRO A 446 -6.14 30.47 4.53
C PRO A 446 -6.46 30.49 6.04
N PHE A 447 -7.54 31.18 6.40
CA PHE A 447 -7.92 31.39 7.80
C PHE A 447 -9.43 31.55 7.99
N GLY A 448 -10.20 31.64 6.90
CA GLY A 448 -11.61 31.95 6.94
C GLY A 448 -12.48 30.81 6.42
N PRO A 449 -13.80 31.05 6.34
CA PRO A 449 -14.71 30.18 5.61
C PRO A 449 -14.30 30.07 4.12
N PRO A 450 -14.62 28.96 3.43
CA PRO A 450 -14.17 28.70 2.06
C PRO A 450 -14.46 29.82 1.04
N TRP A 451 -15.57 30.55 1.21
CA TRP A 451 -15.92 31.66 0.30
C TRP A 451 -14.98 32.87 0.47
N VAL A 452 -14.51 33.15 1.69
CA VAL A 452 -13.53 34.22 1.96
C VAL A 452 -12.19 33.85 1.35
N ASP A 453 -11.71 32.64 1.63
CA ASP A 453 -10.44 32.15 1.11
C ASP A 453 -10.47 32.07 -0.43
N GLY A 454 -11.61 31.72 -1.02
CA GLY A 454 -11.81 31.72 -2.47
C GLY A 454 -11.72 33.12 -3.10
N LEU A 455 -12.29 34.15 -2.46
CA LEU A 455 -12.13 35.53 -2.92
C LEU A 455 -10.67 36.00 -2.80
N LEU A 456 -10.03 35.76 -1.65
CA LEU A 456 -8.63 36.11 -1.40
C LEU A 456 -7.69 35.45 -2.42
N SER A 457 -7.90 34.16 -2.69
CA SER A 457 -7.15 33.40 -3.69
C SER A 457 -7.18 34.09 -5.05
N ARG A 458 -8.37 34.47 -5.53
CA ARG A 458 -8.58 35.13 -6.82
C ARG A 458 -7.92 36.52 -6.87
N PHE A 459 -8.18 37.37 -5.87
CA PHE A 459 -7.65 38.74 -5.84
C PHE A 459 -6.12 38.79 -5.68
N LEU A 460 -5.55 37.87 -4.92
CA LEU A 460 -4.12 37.87 -4.57
C LEU A 460 -3.29 36.87 -5.38
N SER A 461 -3.93 36.16 -6.34
CA SER A 461 -3.31 35.14 -7.20
C SER A 461 -2.59 34.03 -6.41
N LEU A 462 -3.21 33.58 -5.31
CA LEU A 462 -2.68 32.52 -4.45
C LEU A 462 -3.14 31.18 -5.01
N LYS A 463 -2.21 30.26 -5.24
CA LYS A 463 -2.49 28.99 -5.95
C LYS A 463 -2.40 27.75 -5.06
N GLY A 464 -1.91 27.87 -3.83
CA GLY A 464 -1.61 26.71 -2.98
C GLY A 464 -0.30 26.00 -3.37
N ASP A 465 -0.28 24.67 -3.45
CA ASP A 465 0.94 23.90 -3.74
C ASP A 465 0.72 22.62 -4.58
N PHE A 466 1.78 22.13 -5.23
CA PHE A 466 1.82 20.80 -5.85
C PHE A 466 2.69 19.87 -5.00
N VAL A 467 2.12 18.76 -4.56
CA VAL A 467 2.76 17.79 -3.67
C VAL A 467 3.13 16.53 -4.45
N PRO A 468 4.42 16.13 -4.49
CA PRO A 468 4.85 14.92 -5.19
C PRO A 468 4.21 13.62 -4.69
N ASP A 469 4.07 13.46 -3.37
CA ASP A 469 3.46 12.28 -2.77
C ASP A 469 2.58 12.67 -1.58
N PHE A 470 1.31 13.00 -1.86
CA PHE A 470 0.38 13.47 -0.84
C PHE A 470 -0.18 12.33 0.03
N ARG A 471 -0.21 11.08 -0.48
CA ARG A 471 -0.65 9.90 0.29
C ARG A 471 0.16 9.77 1.59
N LEU A 472 1.46 9.99 1.53
CA LEU A 472 2.35 9.89 2.70
C LEU A 472 2.10 10.97 3.78
N LEU A 473 1.26 11.96 3.49
CA LEU A 473 0.80 12.98 4.44
C LEU A 473 -0.63 12.72 4.90
N ASP A 474 -1.50 12.27 3.98
CA ASP A 474 -2.92 12.00 4.20
C ASP A 474 -3.21 10.63 4.84
N TYR A 475 -2.16 9.84 5.11
CA TYR A 475 -2.21 8.54 5.78
C TYR A 475 -1.24 8.51 6.98
N LEU A 476 -1.62 7.81 8.05
CA LEU A 476 -0.76 7.62 9.22
C LEU A 476 0.34 6.58 8.89
N VAL A 477 1.49 7.05 8.39
CA VAL A 477 2.59 6.19 7.97
C VAL A 477 3.41 5.65 9.14
N GLY A 478 3.65 6.47 10.16
CA GLY A 478 4.50 6.10 11.29
C GLY A 478 4.19 6.87 12.57
N VAL A 479 3.84 6.19 13.66
CA VAL A 479 3.66 6.84 14.96
C VAL A 479 5.01 7.12 15.62
N MET A 480 5.11 8.26 16.30
CA MET A 480 6.30 8.67 17.03
C MET A 480 6.39 8.00 18.40
N SER A 481 7.60 7.65 18.83
CA SER A 481 7.89 7.22 20.20
C SER A 481 7.51 8.27 21.26
N THR A 482 7.31 7.81 22.50
CA THR A 482 7.31 8.69 23.68
C THR A 482 8.69 8.67 24.35
N ASP A 483 8.98 9.64 25.23
CA ASP A 483 10.26 9.69 25.96
C ASP A 483 10.52 8.46 26.84
N ARG A 484 9.45 7.76 27.27
CA ARG A 484 9.54 6.57 28.13
C ARG A 484 9.39 5.25 27.38
N SER A 485 8.71 5.25 26.24
CA SER A 485 8.39 4.05 25.48
C SER A 485 8.84 4.20 24.03
N PRO A 486 10.10 3.88 23.73
CA PRO A 486 10.61 3.95 22.38
C PRO A 486 10.10 2.79 21.51
N ALA A 487 9.78 3.07 20.25
CA ALA A 487 9.22 2.11 19.30
C ALA A 487 10.22 1.03 18.86
N LEU A 488 11.52 1.36 18.84
CA LEU A 488 12.58 0.58 18.19
C LEU A 488 13.79 0.35 19.11
N ASP A 489 13.57 0.22 20.42
CA ASP A 489 14.65 0.03 21.42
C ASP A 489 15.30 -1.37 21.40
N GLY A 490 14.83 -2.29 20.55
CA GLY A 490 15.34 -3.66 20.43
C GLY A 490 14.92 -4.57 21.59
N ARG A 491 14.05 -4.11 22.49
CA ARG A 491 13.53 -4.89 23.63
C ARG A 491 12.16 -5.49 23.31
N LEU A 492 11.92 -6.72 23.77
CA LEU A 492 10.62 -7.35 23.69
C LEU A 492 9.56 -6.49 24.39
N GLY A 493 8.36 -6.44 23.82
CA GLY A 493 7.23 -5.70 24.38
C GLY A 493 7.27 -4.18 24.17
N ASN A 494 8.19 -3.64 23.36
CA ASN A 494 8.33 -2.20 23.18
C ASN A 494 7.13 -1.56 22.47
N GLU A 495 6.59 -2.22 21.45
CA GLU A 495 5.36 -1.82 20.77
C GLU A 495 4.19 -1.77 21.75
N GLU A 496 4.04 -2.77 22.63
CA GLU A 496 2.97 -2.82 23.62
C GLU A 496 3.09 -1.71 24.66
N ARG A 497 4.32 -1.34 25.08
CA ARG A 497 4.56 -0.19 25.95
C ARG A 497 4.15 1.12 25.27
N LEU A 498 4.60 1.34 24.03
CA LEU A 498 4.25 2.52 23.26
C LEU A 498 2.74 2.62 23.01
N LYS A 499 2.07 1.51 22.69
CA LYS A 499 0.62 1.50 22.50
C LYS A 499 -0.14 1.97 23.74
N ARG A 500 0.27 1.55 24.94
CA ARG A 500 -0.36 1.99 26.19
C ARG A 500 -0.23 3.51 26.35
N ASP A 501 0.97 4.04 26.17
CA ASP A 501 1.19 5.49 26.24
C ASP A 501 0.35 6.25 25.20
N LEU A 502 0.26 5.76 23.96
CA LEU A 502 -0.53 6.41 22.90
C LEU A 502 -2.05 6.32 23.14
N VAL A 503 -2.52 5.27 23.81
CA VAL A 503 -3.92 5.15 24.26
C VAL A 503 -4.20 6.17 25.36
N ASP A 504 -3.31 6.32 26.33
CA ASP A 504 -3.44 7.30 27.41
C ASP A 504 -3.43 8.75 26.87
N LEU A 505 -2.71 9.00 25.78
CA LEU A 505 -2.72 10.27 25.05
C LEU A 505 -3.96 10.47 24.15
N GLY A 506 -4.86 9.48 24.07
CA GLY A 506 -6.07 9.52 23.25
C GLY A 506 -5.83 9.47 21.74
N VAL A 507 -4.62 9.09 21.31
CA VAL A 507 -4.19 9.10 19.90
C VAL A 507 -4.44 7.77 19.20
N PHE A 508 -4.41 6.67 19.96
CA PHE A 508 -4.37 5.32 19.39
C PHE A 508 -5.30 4.34 20.12
N ASP A 509 -5.40 3.11 19.62
CA ASP A 509 -6.07 1.99 20.28
C ASP A 509 -5.12 0.78 20.37
N SER A 510 -5.14 0.08 21.50
CA SER A 510 -4.27 -1.08 21.76
C SER A 510 -4.47 -2.24 20.77
N GLN A 511 -5.66 -2.39 20.19
CA GLN A 511 -5.99 -3.42 19.20
C GLN A 511 -5.34 -3.13 17.85
N MET A 512 -5.03 -1.87 17.54
CA MET A 512 -4.41 -1.50 16.27
C MET A 512 -2.92 -1.85 16.25
N PRO A 513 -2.36 -2.29 15.11
CA PRO A 513 -0.93 -2.46 14.96
C PRO A 513 -0.20 -1.11 14.95
N VAL A 514 0.99 -1.04 15.54
CA VAL A 514 1.83 0.17 15.45
C VAL A 514 2.16 0.44 13.98
N TYR A 515 1.86 1.66 13.52
CA TYR A 515 2.20 2.10 12.17
C TYR A 515 3.67 2.51 12.12
N LEU A 516 4.39 1.97 11.13
CA LEU A 516 5.77 2.30 10.82
C LEU A 516 5.95 2.27 9.29
N PRO A 517 6.81 3.14 8.71
CA PRO A 517 7.09 3.13 7.27
C PRO A 517 7.73 1.80 6.82
N TYR A 518 8.51 1.18 7.71
CA TYR A 518 9.13 -0.12 7.54
C TYR A 518 8.93 -0.93 8.81
N ARG A 519 8.36 -2.13 8.71
CA ARG A 519 7.85 -2.86 9.87
C ARG A 519 8.38 -4.29 9.93
N LEU A 520 8.83 -4.71 11.10
CA LEU A 520 9.21 -6.10 11.38
C LEU A 520 7.98 -7.01 11.32
N ARG A 521 8.10 -8.12 10.59
CA ARG A 521 7.20 -9.26 10.64
C ARG A 521 7.83 -10.29 11.56
N GLU A 522 7.38 -10.31 12.80
CA GLU A 522 7.86 -11.25 13.82
C GLU A 522 7.35 -12.66 13.54
N PHE A 523 8.25 -13.64 13.57
CA PHE A 523 7.93 -15.05 13.33
C PHE A 523 6.79 -15.56 14.19
N LEU A 524 6.79 -15.26 15.49
CA LEU A 524 5.75 -15.72 16.42
C LEU A 524 4.35 -15.19 16.08
N LYS A 525 4.26 -14.02 15.43
CA LYS A 525 2.99 -13.38 15.07
C LYS A 525 2.53 -13.73 13.65
N LYS A 526 3.47 -14.07 12.77
CA LYS A 526 3.25 -14.13 11.31
C LYS A 526 3.61 -15.46 10.67
N GLY A 527 4.32 -16.34 11.36
CA GLY A 527 4.82 -17.61 10.82
C GLY A 527 6.11 -17.50 9.99
N PHE A 528 6.63 -16.28 9.79
CA PHE A 528 7.92 -16.04 9.12
C PHE A 528 8.60 -14.79 9.70
N SER A 529 9.93 -14.74 9.56
CA SER A 529 10.73 -13.57 9.94
C SER A 529 11.01 -12.71 8.71
N GLY A 530 10.70 -11.42 8.80
CA GLY A 530 10.72 -10.56 7.63
C GLY A 530 10.47 -9.09 7.91
N PHE A 531 10.30 -8.31 6.85
CA PHE A 531 10.01 -6.89 6.93
C PHE A 531 8.99 -6.47 5.88
N GLU A 532 8.15 -5.50 6.21
CA GLU A 532 7.13 -4.93 5.33
C GLU A 532 7.40 -3.44 5.12
N GLY A 533 7.59 -3.02 3.87
CA GLY A 533 7.63 -1.62 3.47
C GLY A 533 6.24 -1.11 3.10
N ARG A 534 5.80 -0.03 3.77
CA ARG A 534 4.47 0.59 3.60
C ARG A 534 4.51 1.97 2.92
N ILE A 535 5.69 2.35 2.44
CA ILE A 535 5.97 3.67 1.86
C ILE A 535 5.51 3.83 0.41
N TYR A 536 5.02 2.76 -0.23
CA TYR A 536 4.74 2.78 -1.65
C TYR A 536 3.33 3.28 -1.94
N SER A 537 3.28 4.38 -2.70
CA SER A 537 2.05 4.98 -3.19
C SER A 537 1.66 4.38 -4.54
N GLN A 538 1.60 5.17 -5.62
CA GLN A 538 1.29 4.68 -6.97
C GLN A 538 2.57 4.42 -7.76
N PHE A 539 2.69 3.23 -8.34
CA PHE A 539 3.70 2.90 -9.35
C PHE A 539 3.22 3.30 -10.75
N ALA A 540 4.10 3.89 -11.57
CA ALA A 540 3.77 4.23 -12.96
C ALA A 540 3.91 3.01 -13.89
N GLY A 541 4.67 1.98 -13.52
CA GLY A 541 4.75 0.68 -14.22
C GLY A 541 5.38 -0.39 -13.34
N PHE A 542 5.05 -1.66 -13.56
CA PHE A 542 5.52 -2.77 -12.74
C PHE A 542 7.02 -3.03 -12.94
N ARG A 543 7.47 -3.18 -14.19
CA ARG A 543 8.85 -3.48 -14.55
C ARG A 543 9.78 -2.33 -14.24
N ARG A 544 9.38 -1.11 -14.59
CA ARG A 544 10.23 0.07 -14.46
C ARG A 544 10.23 0.67 -13.06
N ASP A 545 9.22 0.42 -12.22
CA ASP A 545 9.12 1.07 -10.91
C ASP A 545 9.03 0.09 -9.75
N LEU A 546 8.11 -0.88 -9.80
CA LEU A 546 7.95 -1.87 -8.72
C LEU A 546 9.18 -2.78 -8.60
N ALA A 547 9.68 -3.34 -9.70
CA ALA A 547 10.86 -4.23 -9.66
C ALA A 547 12.08 -3.57 -9.00
N PRO A 548 12.58 -2.40 -9.46
CA PRO A 548 13.74 -1.77 -8.83
C PRO A 548 13.46 -1.28 -7.39
N ALA A 549 12.21 -0.99 -7.04
CA ALA A 549 11.84 -0.68 -5.66
C ALA A 549 11.99 -1.90 -4.73
N VAL A 550 11.59 -3.09 -5.18
CA VAL A 550 11.82 -4.36 -4.47
C VAL A 550 13.32 -4.60 -4.30
N ASP A 551 14.09 -4.44 -5.37
CA ASP A 551 15.54 -4.65 -5.36
C ASP A 551 16.25 -3.74 -4.36
N LEU A 552 15.93 -2.45 -4.37
CA LEU A 552 16.51 -1.48 -3.43
C LEU A 552 16.09 -1.78 -1.98
N GLN A 553 14.83 -2.17 -1.74
CA GLN A 553 14.38 -2.56 -0.40
C GLN A 553 15.14 -3.79 0.11
N ASN A 554 15.30 -4.82 -0.74
CA ASN A 554 16.04 -6.03 -0.38
C ASN A 554 17.51 -5.73 -0.09
N LEU A 555 18.17 -4.94 -0.95
CA LEU A 555 19.56 -4.54 -0.79
C LEU A 555 19.79 -3.80 0.54
N LEU A 556 18.94 -2.83 0.88
CA LEU A 556 19.06 -2.08 2.14
C LEU A 556 18.89 -2.98 3.37
N THR A 557 17.99 -3.95 3.29
CA THR A 557 17.74 -4.93 4.35
C THR A 557 18.96 -5.82 4.56
N CYS A 558 19.47 -6.42 3.48
CA CYS A 558 20.67 -7.25 3.52
C CYS A 558 21.89 -6.46 4.02
N LEU A 559 22.08 -5.22 3.54
CA LEU A 559 23.17 -4.35 3.96
C LEU A 559 23.11 -4.04 5.46
N ALA A 560 21.91 -3.82 6.02
CA ALA A 560 21.75 -3.60 7.45
C ALA A 560 22.26 -4.80 8.26
N PHE A 561 21.90 -6.03 7.87
CA PHE A 561 22.44 -7.25 8.51
C PHE A 561 23.95 -7.37 8.34
N GLN A 562 24.50 -7.02 7.19
CA GLN A 562 25.94 -6.99 6.96
C GLN A 562 26.65 -6.03 7.93
N LEU A 563 26.11 -4.83 8.13
CA LEU A 563 26.68 -3.85 9.06
C LEU A 563 26.55 -4.28 10.53
N ILE A 564 25.45 -4.94 10.89
CA ILE A 564 25.24 -5.54 12.22
C ILE A 564 26.28 -6.65 12.47
N GLY A 565 26.45 -7.56 11.52
CA GLY A 565 27.44 -8.65 11.62
C GLY A 565 28.88 -8.16 11.69
N ALA A 566 29.18 -7.03 11.03
CA ALA A 566 30.46 -6.35 11.13
C ALA A 566 30.65 -5.55 12.43
N GLY A 567 29.60 -5.40 13.27
CA GLY A 567 29.62 -4.56 14.46
C GLY A 567 29.65 -3.06 14.17
N ARG A 568 29.38 -2.66 12.91
CA ARG A 568 29.34 -1.27 12.44
C ARG A 568 27.96 -0.61 12.60
N LEU A 569 26.95 -1.40 12.98
CA LEU A 569 25.59 -0.96 13.28
C LEU A 569 25.10 -1.56 14.63
N ASN A 570 24.67 -0.70 15.56
CA ASN A 570 24.09 -1.06 16.86
C ASN A 570 23.15 0.06 17.38
N HIS A 571 22.33 -0.22 18.40
CA HIS A 571 21.34 0.74 18.92
C HIS A 571 21.94 2.03 19.49
N HIS A 572 23.18 2.04 19.97
CA HIS A 572 23.83 3.27 20.45
C HIS A 572 24.16 4.22 19.29
N GLN A 573 24.38 3.71 18.08
CA GLN A 573 24.67 4.56 16.92
C GLN A 573 23.42 5.27 16.39
N ILE A 574 22.22 4.78 16.72
CA ILE A 574 20.94 5.38 16.37
C ILE A 574 20.01 5.31 17.60
N PRO A 575 20.13 6.27 18.53
CA PRO A 575 19.28 6.33 19.72
C PRO A 575 17.78 6.49 19.39
N ASP A 576 16.92 6.20 20.37
CA ASP A 576 15.46 6.13 20.21
C ASP A 576 14.69 7.31 20.83
N SER A 577 15.34 8.45 21.07
CA SER A 577 14.59 9.62 21.54
C SER A 577 13.62 10.11 20.45
N PRO A 578 12.44 10.66 20.83
CA PRO A 578 11.50 11.21 19.86
C PRO A 578 12.13 12.25 18.93
N GLU A 579 13.05 13.06 19.46
CA GLU A 579 13.82 14.03 18.67
C GLU A 579 14.68 13.36 17.58
N VAL A 580 15.46 12.34 17.93
CA VAL A 580 16.36 11.63 16.99
C VAL A 580 15.56 10.84 15.96
N GLU A 581 14.46 10.21 16.37
CA GLU A 581 13.51 9.56 15.46
C GLU A 581 12.94 10.58 14.46
N SER A 582 12.52 11.74 14.96
CA SER A 582 12.01 12.83 14.14
C SER A 582 13.09 13.41 13.21
N GLU A 583 14.36 13.49 13.62
CA GLU A 583 15.47 13.93 12.75
C GLU A 583 15.61 13.05 11.51
N ARG A 584 15.47 11.74 11.70
CA ARG A 584 15.58 10.75 10.63
C ARG A 584 14.32 10.74 9.74
N ARG A 585 13.13 10.75 10.34
CA ARG A 585 11.86 10.68 9.59
C ARG A 585 11.47 11.97 8.88
N GLN A 586 11.90 13.15 9.34
CA GLN A 586 11.56 14.41 8.66
C GLN A 586 12.03 14.42 7.21
N VAL A 587 13.14 13.73 6.90
CA VAL A 587 13.73 13.73 5.55
C VAL A 587 12.80 13.02 4.56
N PHE A 588 12.15 11.96 5.02
CA PHE A 588 11.13 11.22 4.28
C PHE A 588 9.90 12.09 3.99
N PHE A 589 9.36 12.79 4.99
CA PHE A 589 8.22 13.70 4.77
C PHE A 589 8.61 14.94 3.95
N ALA A 590 9.83 15.45 4.12
CA ALA A 590 10.36 16.53 3.29
C ALA A 590 10.43 16.12 1.82
N ALA A 591 10.81 14.87 1.52
CA ALA A 591 10.76 14.29 0.19
C ALA A 591 9.32 14.17 -0.35
N ALA A 592 8.38 13.67 0.46
CA ALA A 592 6.96 13.55 0.07
C ALA A 592 6.33 14.90 -0.27
N ILE A 593 6.63 15.93 0.52
CA ILE A 593 6.18 17.31 0.29
C ILE A 593 6.92 17.96 -0.90
N GLY A 594 8.12 17.51 -1.26
CA GLY A 594 8.99 18.17 -2.24
C GLY A 594 9.70 19.41 -1.68
N LEU A 595 10.09 19.38 -0.39
CA LEU A 595 10.85 20.47 0.23
C LEU A 595 12.32 20.42 -0.23
N PRO A 596 12.93 21.59 -0.54
CA PRO A 596 14.31 21.63 -1.02
C PRO A 596 15.35 21.34 0.07
N THR A 597 15.00 21.53 1.34
CA THR A 597 15.96 21.41 2.46
C THR A 597 15.29 20.94 3.74
N PHE A 598 16.02 20.21 4.57
CA PHE A 598 15.65 19.80 5.93
C PHE A 598 16.71 20.23 6.95
N TYR A 599 16.49 19.97 8.24
CA TYR A 599 17.35 20.44 9.32
C TYR A 599 17.73 19.31 10.29
N VAL A 600 18.99 19.30 10.73
CA VAL A 600 19.52 18.32 11.70
C VAL A 600 20.33 19.07 12.75
N ARG A 601 20.26 18.68 14.01
CA ARG A 601 21.07 19.25 15.08
C ARG A 601 22.56 19.07 14.79
N VAL A 602 23.35 20.08 15.13
CA VAL A 602 24.82 20.03 15.01
C VAL A 602 25.39 18.93 15.91
N ASP A 603 24.78 18.74 17.08
CA ASP A 603 25.14 17.78 18.11
C ASP A 603 24.29 16.51 18.10
N THR A 604 23.67 16.16 16.96
CA THR A 604 22.83 14.94 16.85
C THR A 604 23.56 13.70 17.37
N GLU A 605 22.86 12.93 18.20
CA GLU A 605 23.34 11.64 18.72
C GLU A 605 23.24 10.51 17.68
N ASN A 606 22.53 10.74 16.57
CA ASN A 606 22.47 9.81 15.46
C ASN A 606 23.80 9.80 14.69
N LEU A 607 24.67 8.86 15.04
CA LEU A 607 26.03 8.75 14.52
C LEU A 607 26.04 8.37 13.03
N ILE A 608 25.04 7.62 12.58
CA ILE A 608 24.88 7.24 11.17
C ILE A 608 24.52 8.46 10.34
N LEU A 609 23.47 9.19 10.73
CA LEU A 609 23.08 10.43 10.07
C LEU A 609 24.24 11.44 10.06
N ARG A 610 24.93 11.62 11.18
CA ARG A 610 26.10 12.50 11.27
C ARG A 610 27.22 12.09 10.31
N SER A 611 27.47 10.80 10.15
CA SER A 611 28.47 10.28 9.20
C SER A 611 28.08 10.54 7.75
N LEU A 612 26.81 10.35 7.40
CA LEU A 612 26.28 10.65 6.06
C LEU A 612 26.40 12.15 5.76
N LEU A 613 25.96 13.01 6.69
CA LEU A 613 25.98 14.47 6.51
C LEU A 613 27.38 15.06 6.28
N LYS A 614 28.44 14.45 6.81
CA LYS A 614 29.82 14.88 6.55
C LYS A 614 30.22 14.76 5.07
N ARG A 615 29.56 13.89 4.32
CA ARG A 615 29.81 13.67 2.88
C ARG A 615 28.90 14.51 1.99
N VAL A 616 27.81 15.07 2.54
CA VAL A 616 26.83 15.84 1.78
C VAL A 616 27.40 17.23 1.46
N PRO A 617 27.48 17.63 0.17
CA PRO A 617 27.98 18.94 -0.19
C PRO A 617 27.02 20.05 0.24
N GLY A 618 27.58 21.21 0.62
CA GLY A 618 26.80 22.41 0.93
C GLY A 618 26.02 22.39 2.25
N VAL A 619 26.28 21.42 3.14
CA VAL A 619 25.77 21.44 4.51
C VAL A 619 26.34 22.65 5.26
N ARG A 620 25.47 23.43 5.89
CA ARG A 620 25.88 24.65 6.61
C ARG A 620 25.03 24.91 7.84
N PRO A 621 25.55 25.62 8.86
CA PRO A 621 24.74 26.08 9.98
C PRO A 621 23.54 26.94 9.52
N SER A 622 22.40 26.73 10.15
CA SER A 622 21.18 27.47 9.90
C SER A 622 21.23 28.82 10.60
N ARG A 623 21.19 29.91 9.83
CA ARG A 623 21.08 31.28 10.38
C ARG A 623 19.77 31.52 11.15
N ARG A 624 18.74 30.71 10.91
CA ARG A 624 17.39 30.89 11.48
C ARG A 624 17.11 29.98 12.67
N TYR A 625 17.74 28.81 12.70
CA TYR A 625 17.59 27.84 13.77
C TYR A 625 18.98 27.58 14.35
N PRO A 626 19.42 28.39 15.34
CA PRO A 626 20.68 28.18 16.02
C PRO A 626 20.78 26.73 16.54
N GLY A 627 21.95 26.12 16.40
CA GLY A 627 22.17 24.71 16.76
C GLY A 627 21.77 23.69 15.69
N PHE A 628 21.22 24.11 14.54
CA PHE A 628 20.86 23.21 13.45
C PHE A 628 21.73 23.43 12.19
N LEU A 629 22.06 22.34 11.52
CA LEU A 629 22.55 22.27 10.16
C LEU A 629 21.36 22.33 9.18
N ARG A 630 21.53 23.05 8.08
CA ARG A 630 20.61 23.07 6.95
C ARG A 630 21.20 22.22 5.83
N VAL A 631 20.43 21.23 5.38
CA VAL A 631 20.87 20.22 4.40
C VAL A 631 20.00 20.32 3.15
N GLN A 632 20.61 20.27 1.95
CA GLN A 632 19.88 20.18 0.67
C GLN A 632 19.40 18.75 0.46
N LEU A 633 18.11 18.58 0.17
CA LEU A 633 17.51 17.24 0.06
C LEU A 633 18.06 16.46 -1.13
N GLU A 634 18.23 17.12 -2.28
CA GLU A 634 18.77 16.50 -3.49
C GLU A 634 20.21 16.03 -3.30
N GLU A 635 21.05 16.86 -2.68
CA GLU A 635 22.44 16.50 -2.37
C GLU A 635 22.53 15.36 -1.35
N TYR A 636 21.61 15.33 -0.38
CA TYR A 636 21.49 14.20 0.54
C TYR A 636 21.16 12.90 -0.22
N ARG A 637 20.16 12.91 -1.10
CA ARG A 637 19.79 11.75 -1.93
C ARG A 637 20.94 11.26 -2.81
N ARG A 638 21.64 12.17 -3.51
CA ARG A 638 22.83 11.83 -4.31
C ARG A 638 23.92 11.19 -3.45
N THR A 639 24.17 11.76 -2.27
CA THR A 639 25.16 11.23 -1.32
C THR A 639 24.77 9.84 -0.84
N LEU A 640 23.48 9.56 -0.59
CA LEU A 640 23.01 8.22 -0.22
C LEU A 640 23.29 7.19 -1.32
N VAL A 641 23.00 7.52 -2.59
CA VAL A 641 23.28 6.62 -3.72
C VAL A 641 24.77 6.34 -3.81
N GLN A 642 25.62 7.37 -3.77
CA GLN A 642 27.08 7.21 -3.79
C GLN A 642 27.59 6.38 -2.61
N TRP A 643 27.04 6.60 -1.42
CA TRP A 643 27.39 5.84 -0.22
C TRP A 643 27.01 4.36 -0.38
N LEU A 644 25.83 4.06 -0.93
CA LEU A 644 25.40 2.68 -1.20
C LEU A 644 26.27 2.01 -2.25
N VAL A 645 26.61 2.68 -3.34
CA VAL A 645 27.52 2.15 -4.38
C VAL A 645 28.87 1.76 -3.78
N GLY A 646 29.40 2.54 -2.83
CA GLY A 646 30.65 2.22 -2.14
C GLY A 646 30.52 1.13 -1.07
N GLU A 647 29.53 1.22 -0.19
CA GLU A 647 29.41 0.33 0.98
C GLU A 647 28.75 -1.02 0.66
N ALA A 648 27.89 -1.05 -0.36
CA ALA A 648 27.18 -2.25 -0.81
C ALA A 648 27.70 -2.79 -2.15
N ALA A 649 28.88 -2.38 -2.60
CA ALA A 649 29.44 -2.75 -3.91
C ALA A 649 29.33 -4.26 -4.20
N GLY A 650 29.77 -5.11 -3.26
CA GLY A 650 29.70 -6.56 -3.41
C GLY A 650 28.27 -7.11 -3.44
N LEU A 651 27.32 -6.50 -2.72
CA LEU A 651 25.91 -6.88 -2.79
C LEU A 651 25.27 -6.45 -4.11
N ILE A 652 25.62 -5.26 -4.62
CA ILE A 652 25.14 -4.74 -5.90
C ILE A 652 25.62 -5.64 -7.05
N GLU A 653 26.88 -6.03 -7.04
CA GLU A 653 27.47 -6.91 -8.05
C GLU A 653 26.85 -8.31 -8.01
N SER A 654 26.86 -8.96 -6.84
CA SER A 654 26.31 -10.31 -6.66
C SER A 654 24.80 -10.40 -6.92
N SER A 655 24.05 -9.31 -6.74
CA SER A 655 22.60 -9.26 -6.99
C SER A 655 22.26 -8.73 -8.39
N GLY A 656 23.25 -8.37 -9.22
CA GLY A 656 23.02 -7.85 -10.57
C GLY A 656 22.37 -6.46 -10.63
N LEU A 657 22.53 -5.62 -9.59
CA LEU A 657 21.78 -4.36 -9.43
C LEU A 657 22.46 -3.12 -10.05
N GLY A 658 23.52 -3.30 -10.84
CA GLY A 658 24.25 -2.19 -11.46
C GLY A 658 23.36 -1.27 -12.30
N ALA A 659 22.52 -1.85 -13.17
CA ALA A 659 21.57 -1.09 -13.99
C ALA A 659 20.50 -0.37 -13.15
N THR A 660 20.06 -0.99 -12.05
CA THR A 660 19.08 -0.40 -11.12
C THR A 660 19.63 0.87 -10.46
N PHE A 661 20.93 0.91 -10.14
CA PHE A 661 21.57 2.09 -9.55
C PHE A 661 21.82 3.22 -10.54
N GLU A 662 22.15 2.90 -11.80
CA GLU A 662 22.22 3.91 -12.85
C GLU A 662 20.84 4.52 -13.14
N ASP A 663 19.79 3.70 -13.20
CA ASP A 663 18.41 4.17 -13.31
C ASP A 663 18.01 5.05 -12.11
N LEU A 664 18.36 4.65 -10.88
CA LEU A 664 18.12 5.47 -9.68
C LEU A 664 18.83 6.82 -9.77
N ARG A 665 20.05 6.86 -10.29
CA ARG A 665 20.79 8.11 -10.48
C ARG A 665 20.08 9.02 -11.49
N LEU A 666 19.63 8.49 -12.63
CA LEU A 666 18.85 9.24 -13.63
C LEU A 666 17.54 9.78 -13.06
N ARG A 667 16.83 9.02 -12.22
CA ARG A 667 15.62 9.48 -11.53
C ARG A 667 15.85 10.68 -10.61
N LEU A 668 17.02 10.76 -10.01
CA LEU A 668 17.38 11.86 -9.11
C LEU A 668 17.92 13.08 -9.87
N GLU A 669 18.58 12.87 -11.02
CA GLU A 669 19.15 13.94 -11.85
C GLU A 669 18.10 14.58 -12.78
N LEU A 670 17.22 13.76 -13.37
CA LEU A 670 16.19 14.16 -14.33
C LEU A 670 14.80 13.67 -13.88
N PRO A 671 14.29 14.14 -12.73
CA PRO A 671 13.08 13.60 -12.13
C PRO A 671 11.82 13.81 -13.00
N GLY A 672 11.75 14.85 -13.82
CA GLY A 672 10.60 15.07 -14.71
C GLY A 672 10.36 13.92 -15.69
N GLU A 673 11.44 13.30 -16.19
CA GLU A 673 11.37 12.28 -17.24
C GLU A 673 11.46 10.86 -16.66
N TYR A 674 12.40 10.64 -15.73
CA TYR A 674 12.75 9.31 -15.25
C TYR A 674 12.03 8.90 -13.96
N SER A 675 11.53 9.85 -13.15
CA SER A 675 10.86 9.50 -11.90
C SER A 675 9.39 9.09 -12.09
N ALA A 676 8.87 8.28 -11.18
CA ALA A 676 7.46 7.94 -11.14
C ALA A 676 6.59 9.20 -10.94
N CYS A 677 7.02 10.15 -10.12
CA CYS A 677 6.31 11.41 -9.92
C CYS A 677 6.17 12.22 -11.23
N GLY A 678 7.25 12.31 -12.01
CA GLY A 678 7.26 13.02 -13.30
C GLY A 678 6.27 12.40 -14.27
N ARG A 679 6.37 11.08 -14.50
CA ARG A 679 5.47 10.34 -15.39
C ARG A 679 4.00 10.42 -14.99
N LEU A 680 3.70 10.27 -13.69
CA LEU A 680 2.32 10.34 -13.22
C LEU A 680 1.76 11.77 -13.32
N ALA A 681 2.58 12.80 -13.08
CA ALA A 681 2.18 14.18 -13.29
C ALA A 681 1.93 14.47 -14.77
N ASP A 682 2.81 14.04 -15.67
CA ASP A 682 2.67 14.22 -17.11
C ASP A 682 1.43 13.51 -17.66
N GLY A 683 1.18 12.26 -17.23
CA GLY A 683 -0.03 11.52 -17.59
C GLY A 683 -1.32 12.24 -17.12
N SER A 684 -1.26 12.90 -15.97
CA SER A 684 -2.37 13.69 -15.43
C SER A 684 -2.56 15.04 -16.12
N MET A 685 -1.51 15.58 -16.74
CA MET A 685 -1.53 16.84 -17.48
C MET A 685 -1.85 16.67 -18.97
N GLY A 686 -1.93 15.44 -19.50
CA GLY A 686 -1.99 15.18 -20.94
C GLY A 686 -3.16 15.85 -21.69
N THR A 687 -4.23 16.24 -21.01
CA THR A 687 -5.38 16.96 -21.60
C THR A 687 -5.23 18.50 -21.56
N PHE A 688 -4.22 19.02 -20.84
CA PHE A 688 -3.96 20.45 -20.68
C PHE A 688 -2.75 20.91 -21.49
N LYS A 689 -2.77 22.17 -21.95
CA LYS A 689 -1.60 22.83 -22.57
C LYS A 689 -0.68 23.49 -21.52
N ALA A 690 -0.56 22.89 -20.35
CA ALA A 690 0.25 23.40 -19.24
C ALA A 690 1.60 22.69 -19.19
N ARG A 691 2.64 23.38 -18.72
CA ARG A 691 3.98 22.78 -18.52
C ARG A 691 4.23 22.42 -17.06
N ASN A 692 3.39 22.91 -16.15
CA ASN A 692 3.55 22.70 -14.72
C ASN A 692 2.18 22.49 -14.05
N PRO A 693 2.03 21.51 -13.14
CA PRO A 693 0.79 21.29 -12.40
C PRO A 693 0.27 22.53 -11.64
N ILE A 694 1.14 23.47 -11.28
CA ILE A 694 0.76 24.71 -10.59
C ILE A 694 -0.08 25.66 -11.48
N GLU A 695 -0.02 25.50 -12.79
CA GLU A 695 -0.76 26.32 -13.76
C GLU A 695 -2.21 25.90 -13.89
N ILE A 696 -2.53 24.66 -13.52
CA ILE A 696 -3.87 24.07 -13.63
C ILE A 696 -4.65 24.29 -12.32
N ASN A 697 -5.97 24.43 -12.42
CA ASN A 697 -6.84 24.44 -11.23
C ASN A 697 -6.69 23.13 -10.45
N ALA A 698 -6.68 23.20 -9.12
CA ALA A 698 -6.46 22.03 -8.28
C ALA A 698 -7.50 20.92 -8.46
N VAL A 699 -8.78 21.29 -8.52
CA VAL A 699 -9.88 20.32 -8.69
C VAL A 699 -9.81 19.69 -10.08
N GLU A 700 -9.52 20.47 -11.12
CA GLU A 700 -9.37 19.95 -12.48
C GLU A 700 -8.19 19.00 -12.61
N PHE A 701 -7.01 19.38 -12.08
CA PHE A 701 -5.82 18.52 -12.07
C PHE A 701 -6.10 17.20 -11.34
N ASN A 702 -6.67 17.25 -10.14
CA ASN A 702 -6.93 16.04 -9.35
C ASN A 702 -8.00 15.15 -10.04
N ARG A 703 -9.04 15.74 -10.65
CA ARG A 703 -10.06 14.97 -11.42
C ARG A 703 -9.47 14.29 -12.64
N GLU A 704 -8.60 14.98 -13.38
CA GLU A 704 -7.92 14.39 -14.54
C GLU A 704 -6.87 13.36 -14.11
N THR A 705 -6.23 13.53 -12.95
CA THR A 705 -5.36 12.51 -12.33
C THR A 705 -6.15 11.22 -12.07
N GLU A 706 -7.32 11.31 -11.43
CA GLU A 706 -8.18 10.14 -11.20
C GLU A 706 -8.66 9.48 -12.50
N ARG A 707 -9.01 10.30 -13.50
CA ARG A 707 -9.38 9.81 -14.82
C ARG A 707 -8.22 9.08 -15.49
N TYR A 708 -7.01 9.64 -15.44
CA TYR A 708 -5.80 9.03 -15.97
C TYR A 708 -5.52 7.70 -15.28
N TYR A 709 -5.61 7.61 -13.95
CA TYR A 709 -5.44 6.33 -13.23
C TYR A 709 -6.48 5.28 -13.65
N ARG A 710 -7.75 5.68 -13.72
CA ARG A 710 -8.86 4.78 -14.07
C ARG A 710 -8.83 4.29 -15.51
N GLN A 711 -8.34 5.11 -16.45
CA GLN A 711 -8.38 4.85 -17.89
C GLN A 711 -6.97 4.59 -18.45
N GLY A 712 -6.13 5.62 -18.50
CA GLY A 712 -4.82 5.56 -19.15
C GLY A 712 -3.83 4.63 -18.47
N LEU A 713 -3.55 4.85 -17.18
CA LEU A 713 -2.59 4.04 -16.42
C LEU A 713 -3.06 2.58 -16.29
N ARG A 714 -4.36 2.35 -16.09
CA ARG A 714 -4.96 1.01 -16.09
C ARG A 714 -4.64 0.25 -17.38
N LEU A 715 -4.83 0.88 -18.54
CA LEU A 715 -4.54 0.27 -19.84
C LEU A 715 -3.04 0.00 -20.00
N GLN A 716 -2.17 0.93 -19.59
CA GLN A 716 -0.72 0.74 -19.61
C GLN A 716 -0.29 -0.47 -18.75
N HIS A 717 -0.90 -0.63 -17.57
CA HIS A 717 -0.68 -1.79 -16.71
C HIS A 717 -1.18 -3.10 -17.33
N MET A 718 -2.29 -3.08 -18.07
CA MET A 718 -2.77 -4.25 -18.81
C MET A 718 -1.85 -4.62 -19.98
N GLU A 719 -1.37 -3.64 -20.75
CA GLU A 719 -0.40 -3.85 -21.83
C GLU A 719 0.90 -4.45 -21.30
N GLU A 720 1.42 -3.92 -20.19
CA GLU A 720 2.59 -4.45 -19.51
C GLU A 720 2.37 -5.88 -19.04
N ALA A 721 1.20 -6.18 -18.46
CA ALA A 721 0.86 -7.53 -18.01
C ALA A 721 0.74 -8.53 -19.17
N LEU A 722 0.18 -8.12 -20.32
CA LEU A 722 0.15 -8.95 -21.53
C LEU A 722 1.56 -9.23 -22.05
N SER A 723 2.47 -8.26 -21.98
CA SER A 723 3.89 -8.46 -22.33
C SER A 723 4.58 -9.45 -21.37
N PHE A 724 4.31 -9.36 -20.07
CA PHE A 724 4.79 -10.35 -19.09
C PHE A 724 4.23 -11.75 -19.37
N LEU A 725 2.94 -11.85 -19.73
CA LEU A 725 2.33 -13.14 -20.08
C LEU A 725 2.96 -13.72 -21.35
N GLU A 726 3.22 -12.91 -22.37
CA GLU A 726 3.90 -13.35 -23.59
C GLU A 726 5.31 -13.89 -23.28
N GLN A 727 6.09 -13.20 -22.45
CA GLN A 727 7.41 -13.65 -22.00
C GLN A 727 7.33 -14.97 -21.22
N ALA A 728 6.37 -15.09 -20.30
CA ALA A 728 6.16 -16.30 -19.52
C ALA A 728 5.78 -17.49 -20.41
N LEU A 729 4.93 -17.29 -21.42
CA LEU A 729 4.56 -18.32 -22.39
C LEU A 729 5.74 -18.76 -23.25
N ALA A 730 6.58 -17.81 -23.69
CA ALA A 730 7.78 -18.12 -24.45
C ALA A 730 8.77 -18.93 -23.61
N ALA A 731 8.96 -18.58 -22.33
CA ALA A 731 9.80 -19.33 -21.40
C ALA A 731 9.24 -20.74 -21.13
N ALA A 732 7.92 -20.87 -20.95
CA ALA A 732 7.26 -22.14 -20.70
C ALA A 732 7.38 -23.15 -21.86
N ALA A 733 7.44 -22.67 -23.11
CA ALA A 733 7.61 -23.53 -24.28
C ALA A 733 8.94 -24.30 -24.29
N SER A 734 9.98 -23.72 -23.68
CA SER A 734 11.34 -24.27 -23.62
C SER A 734 11.65 -25.00 -22.30
N ASP A 735 10.69 -25.06 -21.38
CA ASP A 735 10.86 -25.58 -20.02
C ASP A 735 10.45 -27.06 -19.95
N GLU A 736 11.41 -27.96 -19.68
CA GLU A 736 11.14 -29.40 -19.53
C GLU A 736 10.22 -29.71 -18.33
N GLY A 737 10.35 -28.97 -17.22
CA GLY A 737 9.50 -29.14 -16.04
C GLY A 737 8.04 -28.75 -16.31
N PHE A 738 7.80 -27.86 -17.27
CA PHE A 738 6.45 -27.57 -17.76
C PHE A 738 5.84 -28.74 -18.55
N LYS A 739 6.67 -29.53 -19.23
CA LYS A 739 6.20 -30.69 -20.01
C LYS A 739 5.82 -31.86 -19.12
N GLU A 740 6.52 -32.04 -17.99
CA GLU A 740 6.31 -33.17 -17.07
C GLU A 740 5.20 -32.93 -16.03
N SER A 741 4.80 -31.68 -15.79
CA SER A 741 3.88 -31.29 -14.69
C SER A 741 2.38 -31.42 -15.00
N GLY A 742 1.98 -32.05 -16.12
CA GLY A 742 0.59 -32.12 -16.58
C GLY A 742 -0.01 -30.76 -17.03
N LEU A 743 0.69 -29.65 -16.80
CA LEU A 743 0.29 -28.30 -17.22
C LEU A 743 0.22 -28.17 -18.73
N ARG A 744 1.12 -28.82 -19.47
CA ARG A 744 1.09 -28.85 -20.94
C ARG A 744 -0.18 -29.48 -21.50
N GLU A 745 -0.63 -30.57 -20.89
CA GLU A 745 -1.84 -31.29 -21.34
C GLU A 745 -3.10 -30.47 -21.03
N ALA A 746 -3.16 -29.88 -19.84
CA ALA A 746 -4.20 -28.92 -19.48
C ALA A 746 -4.23 -27.72 -20.44
N LEU A 747 -3.06 -27.17 -20.79
CA LEU A 747 -2.92 -26.07 -21.74
C LEU A 747 -3.41 -26.45 -23.13
N SER A 748 -3.02 -27.61 -23.64
CA SER A 748 -3.44 -28.11 -24.96
C SER A 748 -4.95 -28.28 -25.05
N ARG A 749 -5.57 -28.82 -23.99
CA ARG A 749 -7.03 -29.00 -23.89
C ARG A 749 -7.77 -27.66 -23.82
N VAL A 750 -7.27 -26.70 -23.02
CA VAL A 750 -7.87 -25.36 -22.89
C VAL A 750 -7.83 -24.58 -24.21
N LEU A 751 -6.73 -24.69 -24.96
CA LEU A 751 -6.53 -23.95 -26.20
C LEU A 751 -7.03 -24.70 -27.45
N GLY A 752 -7.52 -25.93 -27.32
CA GLY A 752 -7.95 -26.75 -28.45
C GLY A 752 -6.83 -26.99 -29.47
N GLY A 753 -5.59 -27.17 -29.01
CA GLY A 753 -4.42 -27.38 -29.86
C GLY A 753 -3.85 -26.11 -30.54
N ARG A 754 -4.43 -24.92 -30.32
CA ARG A 754 -3.85 -23.66 -30.82
C ARG A 754 -2.55 -23.33 -30.10
N SER A 755 -1.61 -22.70 -30.80
CA SER A 755 -0.40 -22.13 -30.20
C SER A 755 -0.77 -21.04 -29.18
N SER A 756 -0.23 -21.13 -27.97
CA SER A 756 -0.51 -20.20 -26.87
C SER A 756 -0.10 -18.76 -27.17
N LEU A 757 1.07 -18.56 -27.79
CA LEU A 757 1.56 -17.24 -28.21
C LEU A 757 0.69 -16.65 -29.32
N ASN A 758 0.30 -17.45 -30.31
CA ASN A 758 -0.56 -16.97 -31.41
C ASN A 758 -1.97 -16.63 -30.90
N PHE A 759 -2.51 -17.44 -29.97
CA PHE A 759 -3.78 -17.17 -29.33
C PHE A 759 -3.73 -15.87 -28.52
N LEU A 760 -2.71 -15.67 -27.68
CA LEU A 760 -2.56 -14.44 -26.90
C LEU A 760 -2.51 -13.22 -27.83
N ARG A 761 -1.66 -13.26 -28.87
CA ARG A 761 -1.53 -12.17 -29.84
C ARG A 761 -2.84 -11.86 -30.58
N SER A 762 -3.66 -12.86 -30.88
CA SER A 762 -4.95 -12.63 -31.54
C SER A 762 -5.96 -11.93 -30.62
N VAL A 763 -5.96 -12.24 -29.32
CA VAL A 763 -6.96 -11.69 -28.38
C VAL A 763 -6.52 -10.41 -27.66
N SER A 764 -5.22 -10.10 -27.60
CA SER A 764 -4.69 -8.97 -26.82
C SER A 764 -5.39 -7.63 -27.11
N LYS A 765 -5.63 -7.30 -28.39
CA LYS A 765 -6.30 -6.04 -28.74
C LYS A 765 -7.74 -6.01 -28.25
N GLU A 766 -8.45 -7.12 -28.41
CA GLU A 766 -9.86 -7.24 -28.02
C GLU A 766 -10.05 -7.24 -26.49
N VAL A 767 -9.08 -7.78 -25.75
CA VAL A 767 -9.05 -7.71 -24.28
C VAL A 767 -8.88 -6.26 -23.81
N LEU A 768 -8.00 -5.49 -24.46
CA LEU A 768 -7.78 -4.07 -24.13
C LEU A 768 -8.98 -3.19 -24.51
N SER A 769 -9.70 -3.52 -25.59
CA SER A 769 -10.94 -2.84 -25.98
C SER A 769 -12.19 -3.40 -25.29
N GLU A 770 -12.05 -4.43 -24.44
CA GLU A 770 -13.16 -5.12 -23.75
C GLU A 770 -14.22 -5.73 -24.71
N THR A 771 -13.81 -6.09 -25.93
CA THR A 771 -14.67 -6.65 -27.01
C THR A 771 -14.45 -8.15 -27.24
N VAL A 772 -13.52 -8.78 -26.54
CA VAL A 772 -13.21 -10.22 -26.66
C VAL A 772 -14.46 -11.09 -26.45
N SER A 773 -14.60 -12.20 -27.18
CA SER A 773 -15.74 -13.11 -27.00
C SER A 773 -15.72 -13.81 -25.63
N ASP A 774 -16.87 -14.30 -25.15
CA ASP A 774 -16.96 -14.99 -23.86
C ASP A 774 -16.15 -16.29 -23.82
N GLU A 775 -16.11 -17.01 -24.94
CA GLU A 775 -15.33 -18.25 -25.07
C GLU A 775 -13.82 -17.96 -24.98
N GLU A 776 -13.35 -16.95 -25.71
CA GLU A 776 -11.93 -16.58 -25.70
C GLU A 776 -11.50 -15.95 -24.37
N LEU A 777 -12.39 -15.21 -23.72
CA LEU A 777 -12.16 -14.68 -22.38
C LEU A 777 -11.93 -15.80 -21.36
N ILE A 778 -12.79 -16.83 -21.36
CA ILE A 778 -12.63 -18.00 -20.48
C ILE A 778 -11.32 -18.74 -20.78
N ARG A 779 -10.99 -18.94 -22.06
CA ARG A 779 -9.72 -19.56 -22.47
C ARG A 779 -8.51 -18.77 -21.99
N LEU A 780 -8.56 -17.44 -22.06
CA LEU A 780 -7.48 -16.58 -21.58
C LEU A 780 -7.35 -16.61 -20.05
N ILE A 781 -8.47 -16.64 -19.32
CA ILE A 781 -8.45 -16.83 -17.86
C ILE A 781 -7.77 -18.16 -17.51
N ASN A 782 -8.17 -19.26 -18.15
CA ASN A 782 -7.56 -20.58 -17.92
C ASN A 782 -6.06 -20.60 -18.28
N LEU A 783 -5.67 -19.97 -19.39
CA LEU A 783 -4.27 -19.81 -19.78
C LEU A 783 -3.47 -19.12 -18.68
N LEU A 784 -4.00 -18.04 -18.13
CA LEU A 784 -3.36 -17.28 -17.06
C LEU A 784 -3.26 -18.08 -15.77
N LEU A 785 -4.29 -18.85 -15.40
CA LEU A 785 -4.27 -19.75 -14.24
C LEU A 785 -3.14 -20.81 -14.35
N ILE A 786 -2.95 -21.39 -15.54
CA ILE A 786 -1.87 -22.35 -15.80
C ILE A 786 -0.49 -21.71 -15.60
N ILE A 787 -0.29 -20.50 -16.14
CA ILE A 787 0.99 -19.79 -16.02
C ILE A 787 1.27 -19.36 -14.57
N ILE A 788 0.25 -18.90 -13.85
CA ILE A 788 0.38 -18.62 -12.41
C ILE A 788 0.76 -19.88 -11.63
N GLN A 789 0.17 -21.03 -11.98
CA GLN A 789 0.52 -22.31 -11.34
C GLN A 789 1.96 -22.73 -11.66
N GLN A 790 2.42 -22.58 -12.90
CA GLN A 790 3.80 -22.87 -13.27
C GLN A 790 4.78 -22.02 -12.44
N ALA A 791 4.54 -20.72 -12.34
CA ALA A 791 5.36 -19.81 -11.53
C ALA A 791 5.37 -20.23 -10.05
N SER A 792 4.20 -20.59 -9.51
CA SER A 792 4.06 -21.09 -8.14
C SER A 792 4.85 -22.39 -7.89
N LEU A 793 4.86 -23.32 -8.84
CA LEU A 793 5.61 -24.58 -8.72
C LEU A 793 7.12 -24.32 -8.75
N LYS A 794 7.61 -23.46 -9.65
CA LYS A 794 9.02 -23.06 -9.68
C LYS A 794 9.46 -22.41 -8.38
N ALA A 795 8.66 -21.46 -7.88
CA ALA A 795 8.92 -20.80 -6.60
C ALA A 795 9.02 -21.78 -5.42
N SER A 796 8.22 -22.86 -5.46
CA SER A 796 8.20 -23.91 -4.43
C SER A 796 9.38 -24.88 -4.56
N GLN A 797 9.80 -25.23 -5.78
CA GLN A 797 10.97 -26.08 -6.02
C GLN A 797 12.28 -25.40 -5.59
N SER A 798 12.37 -24.07 -5.75
CA SER A 798 13.48 -23.26 -5.25
C SER A 798 13.45 -23.07 -3.72
N ALA A 799 12.43 -23.56 -3.02
CA ALA A 799 12.43 -23.61 -1.55
C ALA A 799 13.04 -24.94 -1.09
N ILE A 800 14.26 -24.89 -0.54
CA ILE A 800 14.91 -26.10 0.03
C ILE A 800 13.96 -26.71 1.07
N PRO A 801 13.54 -27.99 0.93
CA PRO A 801 12.69 -28.63 1.91
C PRO A 801 13.41 -28.70 3.25
N PRO A 802 12.73 -28.50 4.40
CA PRO A 802 13.34 -28.78 5.68
C PRO A 802 13.65 -30.28 5.73
N GLU A 803 14.93 -30.64 5.77
CA GLU A 803 15.33 -32.02 6.06
C GLU A 803 14.83 -32.39 7.46
N GLY A 804 14.00 -33.43 7.53
CA GLY A 804 13.60 -34.07 8.78
C GLY A 804 12.43 -33.40 9.51
N ARG A 805 11.20 -33.69 9.07
CA ARG A 805 10.05 -33.96 9.95
C ARG A 805 8.92 -34.62 9.16
N GLY A 806 8.48 -35.78 9.65
CA GLY A 806 7.40 -36.56 9.06
C GLY A 806 6.05 -35.84 9.10
N ASP A 807 5.23 -36.20 8.12
CA ASP A 807 3.78 -36.04 8.02
C ASP A 807 3.13 -35.06 9.00
N ARG A 808 3.28 -33.77 8.72
CA ARG A 808 2.21 -32.80 8.96
C ARG A 808 1.62 -32.43 7.61
N PRO A 809 0.29 -32.40 7.44
CA PRO A 809 -0.32 -32.11 6.16
C PRO A 809 0.17 -30.75 5.64
N TYR A 810 0.60 -30.76 4.38
CA TYR A 810 1.17 -29.67 3.60
C TYR A 810 0.23 -28.45 3.39
N GLU A 811 -0.85 -28.32 4.17
CA GLU A 811 -1.95 -27.36 3.95
C GLU A 811 -1.64 -25.92 4.42
N ASP A 812 -0.63 -25.71 5.26
CA ASP A 812 -0.32 -24.38 5.85
C ASP A 812 0.72 -23.54 5.08
N ALA A 813 1.33 -24.06 4.00
CA ALA A 813 2.31 -23.31 3.20
C ALA A 813 1.71 -22.17 2.35
N HIS A 814 0.37 -22.09 2.30
CA HIS A 814 -0.38 -21.09 1.54
C HIS A 814 -1.23 -20.16 2.42
N ALA A 815 -1.01 -20.16 3.74
CA ALA A 815 -1.65 -19.17 4.60
C ALA A 815 -1.17 -17.75 4.20
N PRO A 816 -2.08 -16.81 3.91
CA PRO A 816 -1.72 -15.41 3.71
C PRO A 816 -0.86 -14.93 4.88
N ILE A 817 0.13 -14.11 4.56
CA ILE A 817 1.03 -13.34 5.45
C ILE A 817 0.29 -12.61 6.60
N HIS A 818 -1.05 -12.56 6.60
CA HIS A 818 -1.89 -11.94 7.62
C HIS A 818 -2.74 -12.87 8.50
N ARG A 819 -2.84 -14.18 8.24
CA ARG A 819 -3.87 -15.03 8.88
C ARG A 819 -3.64 -15.42 10.35
N GLN A 820 -2.55 -15.02 11.00
CA GLN A 820 -2.29 -15.41 12.39
C GLN A 820 -2.43 -14.31 13.46
N ALA A 821 -2.84 -13.09 13.09
CA ALA A 821 -2.95 -11.99 14.06
C ALA A 821 -4.20 -12.03 14.97
N HIS A 822 -5.11 -12.99 14.77
CA HIS A 822 -6.35 -13.12 15.56
C HIS A 822 -6.63 -14.59 15.93
N ARG A 823 -5.64 -15.25 16.52
CA ARG A 823 -5.88 -16.39 17.41
C ARG A 823 -5.80 -15.92 18.86
#